data_AF-A0A7W5A6L8-F1
#
_entry.id   AF-A0A7W5A6L8-F1
#
_cell.length_a   1.000
_cell.length_b   1.000
_cell.length_c   1.000
_cell.angle_alpha   90.00
_cell.angle_beta   90.00
_cell.angle_gamma   90.00
#
_symmetry.space_group_name_H-M   'P 1'
#
loop_
_entity.id
_entity.type
_entity.pdbx_description
1 polymer ?
#
loop_
_entity_poly.entity_id
_entity_poly.type
_entity_poly.pdbx_seq_one_letter_code
_entity_poly.pdbx_strand_id
1 'polypeptide(L)'
;MFERFTDRARRVVVLAQEEARMLSHNYIGTEHILLGLIHEGEGVAAKALESLDISLEAVRNQVEEIIGQGQQAPSGHIPFTPRAKKVLELSLREALQLGHSYIGTEHILLGLIREGEGVAAQVLQKLGADLNRVRQQVIQLLSGFQGKEGQATSGATASTGTTSTEAPSSSLVLDQFGRNLTQDARDGKLDPIIGREAQIERVMQVLSRRTKNNPVLIGEPGVGKTSIVEGLAQDIVKGTVPETLKDKQIYTLDLGALVAGSRYRGDFEERLKKVLKEIKTRGDIVLFIDEIHTLVGAGAAEGAIDAASILKPMLARGELQTIGATTLDEYRKYLEKDAALERRFQPIQVPEPSIAVAIEMLKGIRDRYEAHHRVTITDEALVAAVTMADRYISDRFLPDKAIDLIDEAGSRLRIRRMTAPADLREYDDKIADVRQRKEAAIDGQDFEAAARLRDEEKQLIAKKAEREKAWRAGDMDEVAEVDEELIAEVLAVATGIPMVQVNEEESARLLRMEDELHKRVIGQDQAVKALSRAIRRTRAGLKDPKRPGGSFIFAGPSGVGKTWLSKTLAEFLFGDEDALIQLDMSEFGEKHTVSRLFGSPPGYVGYEEGGQLTEKVRRKPFSVVLFDEVEKAHPDIFNSLLQILEEGRLTDSQGRVVDFKNTVIIMTTNLGTRDIAKSVNLGFSQASDKAGSYERMKSKVSDELKQHFRPEFLNRVDEVIVFPPLSQEQIIAMVDNMIASVEIRLKDRDMGIELTTAAKKVLAERGFDPVLGARPLRRTVQRELEDVLAEKMLYGDIGPGEIVLVDVDGEGPTAQFTFKGQKRSVVPDVPPLEGASVSDIELPDQDEPTTVDKPKPAEGE
;
A
#
# COMPACT_ATOMS: atom_id res chain seq x y z
N MET A 1 7.81 12.29 -28.39
CA MET A 1 7.81 11.13 -29.32
C MET A 1 9.17 10.99 -30.02
N PHE A 2 9.68 12.01 -30.72
CA PHE A 2 10.96 11.94 -31.47
C PHE A 2 12.23 11.71 -30.63
N GLU A 3 12.20 11.99 -29.33
CA GLU A 3 13.32 11.69 -28.42
C GLU A 3 13.64 10.20 -28.32
N ARG A 4 12.62 9.33 -28.47
CA ARG A 4 12.79 7.87 -28.45
C ARG A 4 13.18 7.27 -29.80
N PHE A 5 13.28 8.07 -30.86
CA PHE A 5 13.66 7.57 -32.18
C PHE A 5 15.17 7.36 -32.23
N THR A 6 15.60 6.23 -32.79
CA THR A 6 16.99 6.02 -33.20
C THR A 6 17.39 7.03 -34.28
N ASP A 7 18.68 7.27 -34.46
CA ASP A 7 19.16 8.20 -35.49
C ASP A 7 18.73 7.79 -36.89
N ARG A 8 18.69 6.47 -37.17
CA ARG A 8 18.14 5.92 -38.42
C ARG A 8 16.65 6.20 -38.57
N ALA A 9 15.86 6.01 -37.51
CA ALA A 9 14.42 6.32 -37.54
C ALA A 9 14.14 7.83 -37.70
N ARG A 10 14.97 8.71 -37.15
CA ARG A 10 14.87 10.16 -37.40
C ARG A 10 15.20 10.48 -38.86
N ARG A 11 16.21 9.82 -39.43
CA ARG A 11 16.60 9.97 -40.83
C ARG A 11 15.45 9.58 -41.77
N VAL A 12 14.75 8.47 -41.51
CA VAL A 12 13.56 8.04 -42.27
C VAL A 12 12.52 9.16 -42.37
N VAL A 13 12.28 9.89 -41.27
CA VAL A 13 11.30 10.98 -41.25
C VAL A 13 11.74 12.18 -42.09
N VAL A 14 13.04 12.50 -42.07
CA VAL A 14 13.62 13.54 -42.93
C VAL A 14 13.54 13.13 -44.41
N LEU A 15 13.89 11.88 -44.73
CA LEU A 15 13.80 11.34 -46.08
C LEU A 15 12.35 11.31 -46.59
N ALA A 16 11.38 11.00 -45.73
CA ALA A 16 9.96 11.08 -46.08
C ALA A 16 9.54 12.52 -46.46
N GLN A 17 10.10 13.52 -45.78
CA GLN A 17 9.86 14.93 -46.12
C GLN A 17 10.52 15.33 -47.45
N GLU A 18 11.69 14.79 -47.75
CA GLU A 18 12.38 15.00 -49.03
C GLU A 18 11.62 14.36 -50.19
N GLU A 19 11.14 13.12 -50.03
CA GLU A 19 10.32 12.44 -51.04
C GLU A 19 8.99 13.16 -51.27
N ALA A 20 8.36 13.70 -50.22
CA ALA A 20 7.17 14.55 -50.38
C ALA A 20 7.46 15.82 -51.19
N ARG A 21 8.65 16.43 -51.02
CA ARG A 21 9.07 17.58 -51.85
C ARG A 21 9.34 17.18 -53.29
N MET A 22 10.00 16.04 -53.52
CA MET A 22 10.30 15.56 -54.87
C MET A 22 9.01 15.28 -55.66
N LEU A 23 8.02 14.64 -55.01
CA LEU A 23 6.70 14.38 -55.61
C LEU A 23 5.78 15.61 -55.64
N SER A 24 6.24 16.76 -55.13
CA SER A 24 5.47 18.01 -55.00
C SER A 24 4.19 17.86 -54.18
N HIS A 25 4.17 16.96 -53.20
CA HIS A 25 3.07 16.77 -52.26
C HIS A 25 3.18 17.73 -51.07
N ASN A 26 2.10 18.47 -50.79
CA ASN A 26 2.03 19.44 -49.70
C ASN A 26 1.74 18.83 -48.31
N TYR A 27 1.82 17.50 -48.18
CA TYR A 27 1.66 16.76 -46.94
C TYR A 27 2.62 15.56 -46.88
N ILE A 28 2.90 15.06 -45.67
CA ILE A 28 3.61 13.79 -45.47
C ILE A 28 2.60 12.71 -45.12
N GLY A 29 2.38 11.78 -46.05
CA GLY A 29 1.49 10.63 -45.92
C GLY A 29 2.21 9.33 -45.61
N THR A 30 1.46 8.23 -45.54
CA THR A 30 2.01 6.89 -45.26
C THR A 30 3.01 6.44 -46.33
N GLU A 31 2.75 6.78 -47.59
CA GLU A 31 3.55 6.48 -48.77
C GLU A 31 4.91 7.15 -48.74
N HIS A 32 4.98 8.37 -48.19
CA HIS A 32 6.22 9.09 -48.01
C HIS A 32 7.06 8.47 -46.89
N ILE A 33 6.43 7.98 -45.82
CA ILE A 33 7.10 7.22 -44.77
C ILE A 33 7.66 5.90 -45.33
N LEU A 34 6.91 5.20 -46.18
CA LEU A 34 7.40 3.99 -46.86
C LEU A 34 8.61 4.28 -47.76
N LEU A 35 8.54 5.34 -48.58
CA LEU A 35 9.67 5.76 -49.40
C LEU A 35 10.88 6.12 -48.54
N GLY A 36 10.68 6.86 -47.43
CA GLY A 36 11.75 7.20 -46.49
C GLY A 36 12.39 5.98 -45.82
N LEU A 37 11.62 4.92 -45.54
CA LEU A 37 12.14 3.66 -44.99
C LEU A 37 13.04 2.93 -45.97
N ILE A 38 12.68 2.89 -47.24
CA ILE A 38 13.47 2.23 -48.28
C ILE A 38 14.69 3.08 -48.65
N HIS A 39 14.53 4.40 -48.71
CA HIS A 39 15.61 5.34 -49.02
C HIS A 39 16.73 5.34 -47.98
N GLU A 40 16.41 5.03 -46.71
CA GLU A 40 17.44 4.91 -45.66
C GLU A 40 18.41 3.74 -45.91
N GLY A 41 17.97 2.68 -46.62
CA GLY A 41 18.80 1.65 -47.24
C GLY A 41 19.45 0.62 -46.31
N GLU A 42 19.94 1.04 -45.13
CA GLU A 42 20.72 0.17 -44.24
C GLU A 42 19.89 -0.48 -43.11
N GLY A 43 18.75 0.11 -42.80
CA GLY A 43 17.87 -0.27 -41.70
C GLY A 43 17.16 -1.60 -41.93
N VAL A 44 16.68 -2.19 -40.83
CA VAL A 44 15.97 -3.48 -40.83
C VAL A 44 14.73 -3.41 -41.73
N ALA A 45 14.04 -2.27 -41.77
CA ALA A 45 12.90 -2.07 -42.65
C ALA A 45 13.28 -2.08 -44.13
N ALA A 46 14.37 -1.40 -44.51
CA ALA A 46 14.87 -1.39 -45.89
C ALA A 46 15.25 -2.80 -46.35
N LYS A 47 16.03 -3.52 -45.53
CA LYS A 47 16.43 -4.92 -45.80
C LYS A 47 15.25 -5.87 -45.88
N ALA A 48 14.23 -5.68 -45.05
CA ALA A 48 13.02 -6.49 -45.10
C ALA A 48 12.28 -6.31 -46.43
N LEU A 49 12.16 -5.06 -46.91
CA LEU A 49 11.51 -4.74 -48.18
C LEU A 49 12.37 -5.19 -49.38
N GLU A 50 13.69 -5.03 -49.32
CA GLU A 50 14.63 -5.50 -50.34
C GLU A 50 14.58 -7.03 -50.49
N SER A 51 14.48 -7.78 -49.39
CA SER A 51 14.35 -9.24 -49.42
C SER A 51 13.02 -9.74 -50.01
N LEU A 52 12.06 -8.83 -50.23
CA LEU A 52 10.80 -9.09 -50.92
C LEU A 52 10.81 -8.54 -52.36
N ASP A 53 11.98 -8.20 -52.89
CA ASP A 53 12.19 -7.61 -54.22
C ASP A 53 11.50 -6.24 -54.41
N ILE A 54 11.27 -5.49 -53.33
CA ILE A 54 10.63 -4.17 -53.35
C ILE A 54 11.72 -3.09 -53.40
N SER A 55 11.92 -2.49 -54.58
CA SER A 55 12.89 -1.41 -54.77
C SER A 55 12.29 -0.02 -54.57
N LEU A 56 13.14 0.96 -54.25
CA LEU A 56 12.73 2.37 -54.08
C LEU A 56 12.05 2.91 -55.35
N GLU A 57 12.59 2.60 -56.53
CA GLU A 57 12.05 3.03 -57.82
C GLU A 57 10.67 2.43 -58.09
N ALA A 58 10.46 1.14 -57.76
CA ALA A 58 9.17 0.48 -57.92
C ALA A 58 8.10 1.11 -57.03
N VAL A 59 8.43 1.40 -55.77
CA VAL A 59 7.53 2.09 -54.83
C VAL A 59 7.23 3.50 -55.30
N ARG A 60 8.24 4.26 -55.76
CA ARG A 60 8.04 5.64 -56.24
C ARG A 60 7.11 5.69 -57.44
N ASN A 61 7.32 4.84 -58.44
CA ASN A 61 6.44 4.74 -59.61
C ASN A 61 5.01 4.38 -59.21
N GLN A 62 4.84 3.48 -58.25
CA GLN A 62 3.51 3.07 -57.78
C GLN A 62 2.80 4.18 -57.00
N VAL A 63 3.53 4.98 -56.23
CA VAL A 63 3.01 6.15 -55.53
C VAL A 63 2.58 7.24 -56.51
N GLU A 64 3.39 7.51 -57.54
CA GLU A 64 3.04 8.44 -58.63
C GLU A 64 1.81 7.98 -59.41
N GLU A 65 1.65 6.68 -59.65
CA GLU A 65 0.46 6.15 -60.33
C GLU A 65 -0.82 6.32 -59.49
N ILE A 66 -0.74 6.18 -58.16
CA ILE A 66 -1.90 6.24 -57.26
C ILE A 66 -2.28 7.68 -56.92
N ILE A 67 -1.30 8.54 -56.62
CA ILE A 67 -1.53 9.91 -56.11
C ILE A 67 -1.29 10.97 -57.19
N GLY A 68 -0.42 10.71 -58.17
CA GLY A 68 0.08 11.70 -59.14
C GLY A 68 1.30 12.47 -58.62
N GLN A 69 1.81 13.40 -59.43
CA GLN A 69 2.77 14.44 -59.00
C GLN A 69 2.01 15.75 -58.75
N GLY A 70 2.36 16.47 -57.69
CA GLY A 70 1.77 17.78 -57.38
C GLY A 70 2.18 18.88 -58.35
N GLN A 71 1.38 19.94 -58.44
CA GLN A 71 1.60 21.04 -59.41
C GLN A 71 2.71 22.01 -59.01
N GLN A 72 3.08 22.09 -57.72
CA GLN A 72 4.07 23.05 -57.23
C GLN A 72 4.77 22.50 -55.99
N ALA A 73 6.10 22.60 -55.95
CA ALA A 73 6.87 22.17 -54.78
C ALA A 73 6.53 23.05 -53.55
N PRO A 74 6.10 22.46 -52.42
CA PRO A 74 5.73 23.21 -51.23
C PRO A 74 6.94 23.95 -50.63
N SER A 75 6.78 25.24 -50.34
CA SER A 75 7.76 26.03 -49.59
C SER A 75 7.42 26.03 -48.09
N GLY A 76 8.41 25.77 -47.24
CA GLY A 76 8.25 25.72 -45.78
C GLY A 76 8.04 24.32 -45.19
N HIS A 77 7.35 24.27 -44.05
CA HIS A 77 7.11 23.05 -43.25
C HIS A 77 5.94 22.24 -43.81
N ILE A 78 6.17 20.97 -44.12
CA ILE A 78 5.16 20.05 -44.67
C ILE A 78 4.53 19.25 -43.51
N PRO A 79 3.22 19.37 -43.26
CA PRO A 79 2.58 18.68 -42.14
C PRO A 79 2.35 17.19 -42.42
N PHE A 80 2.37 16.35 -41.38
CA PHE A 80 1.93 14.96 -41.45
C PHE A 80 0.41 14.85 -41.52
N THR A 81 -0.09 13.93 -42.35
CA THR A 81 -1.52 13.56 -42.35
C THR A 81 -1.90 12.81 -41.06
N PRO A 82 -3.20 12.78 -40.68
CA PRO A 82 -3.65 12.02 -39.52
C PRO A 82 -3.23 10.53 -39.55
N ARG A 83 -3.28 9.91 -40.74
CA ARG A 83 -2.85 8.51 -40.95
C ARG A 83 -1.33 8.36 -40.75
N ALA A 84 -0.52 9.28 -41.28
CA ALA A 84 0.93 9.26 -41.06
C ALA A 84 1.30 9.44 -39.58
N LYS A 85 0.62 10.35 -38.86
CA LYS A 85 0.76 10.46 -37.39
C LYS A 85 0.38 9.15 -36.70
N LYS A 86 -0.69 8.49 -37.17
CA LYS A 86 -1.12 7.21 -36.61
C LYS A 86 -0.08 6.11 -36.77
N VAL A 87 0.60 6.04 -37.91
CA VAL A 87 1.71 5.12 -38.13
C VAL A 87 2.84 5.31 -37.10
N LEU A 88 3.20 6.57 -36.80
CA LEU A 88 4.22 6.86 -35.78
C LEU A 88 3.76 6.57 -34.34
N GLU A 89 2.46 6.67 -34.04
CA GLU A 89 1.91 6.20 -32.76
C GLU A 89 1.92 4.68 -32.65
N LEU A 90 1.60 3.98 -33.74
CA LEU A 90 1.58 2.52 -33.78
C LEU A 90 2.99 1.95 -33.71
N SER A 91 3.99 2.61 -34.29
CA SER A 91 5.38 2.20 -34.17
C SER A 91 5.88 2.23 -32.72
N LEU A 92 5.47 3.22 -31.93
CA LEU A 92 5.74 3.25 -30.49
C LEU A 92 5.14 2.04 -29.76
N ARG A 93 3.90 1.64 -30.12
CA ARG A 93 3.27 0.46 -29.51
C ARG A 93 3.99 -0.84 -29.90
N GLU A 94 4.39 -0.98 -31.16
CA GLU A 94 5.16 -2.15 -31.62
C GLU A 94 6.53 -2.23 -30.91
N ALA A 95 7.22 -1.10 -30.74
CA ALA A 95 8.46 -1.04 -29.96
C ALA A 95 8.27 -1.54 -28.53
N LEU A 96 7.22 -1.04 -27.84
CA LEU A 96 6.91 -1.46 -26.47
C LEU A 96 6.50 -2.94 -26.38
N GLN A 97 5.75 -3.45 -27.36
CA GLN A 97 5.36 -4.88 -27.43
C GLN A 97 6.56 -5.81 -27.63
N LEU A 98 7.60 -5.33 -28.34
CA LEU A 98 8.86 -6.04 -28.52
C LEU A 98 9.86 -5.81 -27.36
N GLY A 99 9.47 -5.05 -26.33
CA GLY A 99 10.34 -4.74 -25.18
C GLY A 99 11.44 -3.72 -25.47
N HIS A 100 11.39 -3.04 -26.62
CA HIS A 100 12.37 -2.03 -27.00
C HIS A 100 11.99 -0.65 -26.41
N SER A 101 12.94 0.00 -25.74
CA SER A 101 12.78 1.36 -25.18
C SER A 101 12.94 2.48 -26.21
N TYR A 102 13.31 2.11 -27.45
CA TYR A 102 13.54 3.00 -28.59
C TYR A 102 12.68 2.63 -29.81
N ILE A 103 12.54 3.56 -30.75
CA ILE A 103 11.84 3.37 -32.03
C ILE A 103 12.87 3.29 -33.15
N GLY A 104 13.04 2.10 -33.73
CA GLY A 104 13.85 1.83 -34.91
C GLY A 104 13.04 1.83 -36.20
N THR A 105 13.74 1.61 -37.32
CA THR A 105 13.15 1.54 -38.67
C THR A 105 12.11 0.41 -38.78
N GLU A 106 12.39 -0.72 -38.14
CA GLU A 106 11.54 -1.91 -38.02
C GLU A 106 10.18 -1.58 -37.40
N HIS A 107 10.15 -0.77 -36.36
CA HIS A 107 8.93 -0.41 -35.65
C HIS A 107 8.08 0.53 -36.51
N ILE A 108 8.70 1.42 -37.28
CA ILE A 108 7.99 2.30 -38.22
C ILE A 108 7.33 1.47 -39.32
N LEU A 109 8.03 0.49 -39.89
CA LEU A 109 7.46 -0.41 -40.90
C LEU A 109 6.32 -1.28 -40.33
N LEU A 110 6.49 -1.81 -39.11
CA LEU A 110 5.42 -2.56 -38.42
C LEU A 110 4.21 -1.67 -38.11
N GLY A 111 4.43 -0.43 -37.71
CA GLY A 111 3.37 0.57 -37.51
C GLY A 111 2.60 0.88 -38.78
N LEU A 112 3.28 0.91 -39.93
CA LEU A 112 2.70 1.12 -41.25
C LEU A 112 1.84 -0.07 -41.69
N ILE A 113 2.34 -1.29 -41.49
CA ILE A 113 1.59 -2.53 -41.75
C ILE A 113 0.33 -2.63 -40.87
N ARG A 114 0.43 -2.22 -39.60
CA ARG A 114 -0.68 -2.27 -38.65
C ARG A 114 -1.75 -1.22 -38.91
N GLU A 115 -1.39 -0.09 -39.50
CA GLU A 115 -2.38 0.89 -39.98
C GLU A 115 -3.17 0.33 -41.16
N GLY A 116 -2.51 -0.39 -42.08
CA GLY A 116 -3.09 -1.36 -43.02
C GLY A 116 -4.01 -0.81 -44.11
N GLU A 117 -4.43 0.44 -44.03
CA GLU A 117 -5.44 1.05 -44.90
C GLU A 117 -4.91 2.25 -45.70
N GLY A 118 -3.73 2.77 -45.36
CA GLY A 118 -3.09 3.90 -46.02
C GLY A 118 -2.54 3.56 -47.41
N VAL A 119 -2.14 4.60 -48.15
CA VAL A 119 -1.60 4.43 -49.52
C VAL A 119 -0.36 3.54 -49.53
N ALA A 120 0.46 3.57 -48.48
CA ALA A 120 1.60 2.68 -48.39
C ALA A 120 1.23 1.19 -48.33
N ALA A 121 0.12 0.85 -47.67
CA ALA A 121 -0.37 -0.53 -47.65
C ALA A 121 -0.87 -0.97 -49.04
N GLN A 122 -1.54 -0.07 -49.77
CA GLN A 122 -1.97 -0.31 -51.15
C GLN A 122 -0.80 -0.48 -52.10
N VAL A 123 0.26 0.33 -51.95
CA VAL A 123 1.49 0.22 -52.74
C VAL A 123 2.18 -1.13 -52.50
N LEU A 124 2.33 -1.54 -51.24
CA LEU A 124 2.91 -2.85 -50.91
C LEU A 124 2.10 -4.01 -51.51
N GLN A 125 0.77 -3.96 -51.42
CA GLN A 125 -0.10 -4.99 -52.00
C GLN A 125 0.00 -5.05 -53.53
N LYS A 126 0.04 -3.90 -54.23
CA LYS A 126 0.21 -3.85 -55.69
C LYS A 126 1.56 -4.40 -56.14
N LEU A 127 2.61 -4.21 -55.34
CA LEU A 127 3.94 -4.76 -55.58
C LEU A 127 4.06 -6.24 -55.18
N GLY A 128 2.94 -6.92 -54.85
CA GLY A 128 2.91 -8.34 -54.54
C GLY A 128 3.32 -8.70 -53.12
N ALA A 129 3.46 -7.70 -52.24
CA ALA A 129 3.84 -7.89 -50.85
C ALA A 129 2.61 -7.90 -49.93
N ASP A 130 2.17 -9.09 -49.53
CA ASP A 130 1.16 -9.23 -48.47
C ASP A 130 1.69 -8.65 -47.15
N LEU A 131 0.89 -7.81 -46.49
CA LEU A 131 1.25 -7.13 -45.25
C LEU A 131 1.67 -8.13 -44.16
N ASN A 132 1.03 -9.30 -44.09
CA ASN A 132 1.40 -10.36 -43.16
C ASN A 132 2.80 -10.93 -43.45
N ARG A 133 3.14 -11.08 -44.73
CA ARG A 133 4.45 -11.55 -45.19
C ARG A 133 5.55 -10.54 -44.87
N VAL A 134 5.29 -9.25 -45.09
CA VAL A 134 6.23 -8.17 -44.71
C VAL A 134 6.46 -8.18 -43.19
N ARG A 135 5.40 -8.33 -42.39
CA ARG A 135 5.52 -8.41 -40.93
C ARG A 135 6.38 -9.60 -40.49
N GLN A 136 6.15 -10.78 -41.04
CA GLN A 136 6.93 -11.99 -40.72
C GLN A 136 8.41 -11.79 -41.06
N GLN A 137 8.71 -11.18 -42.20
CA GLN A 137 10.07 -10.91 -42.64
C GLN A 137 10.81 -9.95 -41.69
N VAL A 138 10.15 -8.89 -41.24
CA VAL A 138 10.72 -7.95 -40.25
C VAL A 138 11.02 -8.66 -38.93
N ILE A 139 10.09 -9.49 -38.43
CA ILE A 139 10.28 -10.25 -37.19
C ILE A 139 11.44 -11.26 -37.33
N GLN A 140 11.56 -11.92 -38.48
CA GLN A 140 12.65 -12.86 -38.76
C GLN A 140 14.02 -12.17 -38.83
N LEU A 141 14.09 -10.97 -39.40
CA LEU A 141 15.33 -10.19 -39.43
C LEU A 141 15.70 -9.67 -38.05
N LEU A 142 14.72 -9.28 -37.22
CA LEU A 142 14.94 -8.84 -35.85
C LEU A 142 15.52 -9.96 -34.97
N SER A 143 15.00 -11.18 -35.07
CA SER A 143 15.52 -12.32 -34.32
C SER A 143 16.93 -12.73 -34.76
N GLY A 144 17.31 -12.47 -36.01
CA GLY A 144 18.68 -12.66 -36.51
C GLY A 144 19.66 -11.55 -36.14
N PHE A 145 19.20 -10.30 -35.94
CA PHE A 145 20.05 -9.13 -35.70
C PHE A 145 20.43 -8.90 -34.23
N GLN A 146 19.67 -9.44 -33.26
CA GLN A 146 20.00 -9.33 -31.82
C GLN A 146 21.37 -9.96 -31.46
N GLY A 147 22.01 -10.71 -32.36
CA GLY A 147 23.34 -11.28 -32.16
C GLY A 147 24.54 -10.39 -32.55
N LYS A 148 24.37 -9.19 -33.14
CA LYS A 148 25.52 -8.45 -33.72
C LYS A 148 25.62 -6.93 -33.55
N GLU A 149 24.64 -6.19 -33.03
CA GLU A 149 24.76 -4.72 -32.88
C GLU A 149 24.87 -4.26 -31.42
N GLY A 150 25.94 -4.69 -30.73
CA GLY A 150 26.30 -4.24 -29.38
C GLY A 150 27.77 -3.85 -29.21
N GLN A 151 28.54 -3.65 -30.29
CA GLN A 151 29.94 -3.25 -30.18
C GLN A 151 30.44 -2.54 -31.44
N ALA A 152 30.42 -1.21 -31.41
CA ALA A 152 31.22 -0.40 -32.34
C ALA A 152 31.52 0.97 -31.70
N THR A 153 32.63 1.06 -30.95
CA THR A 153 33.46 2.27 -30.86
C THR A 153 34.74 1.97 -30.08
N SER A 154 35.81 1.62 -30.80
CA SER A 154 37.18 2.12 -30.56
C SER A 154 38.12 1.44 -31.55
N GLY A 155 38.53 2.18 -32.57
CA GLY A 155 39.58 1.73 -33.48
C GLY A 155 40.96 1.91 -32.85
N ALA A 156 41.79 0.88 -32.96
CA ALA A 156 43.25 1.02 -33.03
C ALA A 156 43.82 -0.13 -33.87
N THR A 157 44.63 0.25 -34.84
CA THR A 157 45.40 -0.56 -35.79
C THR A 157 46.45 -1.46 -35.12
N ALA A 158 46.58 -2.71 -35.56
CA ALA A 158 47.78 -3.29 -36.20
C ALA A 158 47.97 -4.82 -35.97
N SER A 159 48.49 -5.45 -37.03
CA SER A 159 49.31 -6.67 -37.11
C SER A 159 48.70 -8.05 -36.85
N THR A 160 48.66 -8.81 -37.95
CA THR A 160 48.89 -10.25 -38.07
C THR A 160 49.72 -10.88 -36.95
N GLY A 161 49.13 -11.86 -36.26
CA GLY A 161 49.81 -12.75 -35.33
C GLY A 161 48.87 -13.87 -34.88
N THR A 162 49.15 -15.08 -35.36
CA THR A 162 48.45 -16.32 -35.02
C THR A 162 48.61 -16.65 -33.53
N THR A 163 47.52 -16.62 -32.76
CA THR A 163 47.42 -17.36 -31.48
C THR A 163 45.96 -17.69 -31.19
N SER A 164 45.72 -18.99 -31.05
CA SER A 164 44.50 -19.62 -30.58
C SER A 164 44.15 -19.20 -29.14
N THR A 165 42.99 -18.58 -28.95
CA THR A 165 42.30 -18.51 -27.66
C THR A 165 40.89 -19.04 -27.85
N GLU A 166 40.63 -20.18 -27.19
CA GLU A 166 39.35 -20.87 -27.12
C GLU A 166 38.28 -19.95 -26.48
N ALA A 167 37.18 -19.72 -27.20
CA ALA A 167 35.93 -19.25 -26.62
C ALA A 167 34.96 -20.44 -26.56
N PRO A 168 34.30 -20.72 -25.42
CA PRO A 168 33.42 -21.87 -25.31
C PRO A 168 32.12 -21.64 -26.09
N SER A 169 31.64 -22.70 -26.73
CA SER A 169 30.39 -22.78 -27.48
C SER A 169 29.18 -22.38 -26.60
N SER A 170 28.47 -21.32 -26.99
CA SER A 170 27.20 -20.89 -26.39
C SER A 170 26.13 -21.98 -26.50
N SER A 171 25.55 -22.36 -25.36
CA SER A 171 24.51 -23.38 -25.23
C SER A 171 23.13 -22.86 -25.62
N LEU A 172 22.73 -23.07 -26.88
CA LEU A 172 21.47 -22.55 -27.44
C LEU A 172 20.20 -23.04 -26.72
N VAL A 173 20.23 -24.21 -26.06
CA VAL A 173 19.05 -24.78 -25.39
C VAL A 173 18.96 -24.33 -23.93
N LEU A 174 20.08 -24.33 -23.21
CA LEU A 174 20.13 -23.83 -21.83
C LEU A 174 19.78 -22.34 -21.72
N ASP A 175 20.25 -21.53 -22.67
CA ASP A 175 19.99 -20.08 -22.70
C ASP A 175 18.51 -19.77 -23.07
N GLN A 176 17.79 -20.72 -23.69
CA GLN A 176 16.37 -20.59 -23.99
C GLN A 176 15.47 -20.79 -22.76
N PHE A 177 15.86 -21.69 -21.85
CA PHE A 177 15.06 -22.10 -20.69
C PHE A 177 15.65 -21.67 -19.34
N GLY A 178 16.74 -20.93 -19.36
CA GLY A 178 17.46 -20.53 -18.16
C GLY A 178 18.22 -19.23 -18.34
N ARG A 179 18.73 -18.70 -17.23
CA ARG A 179 19.46 -17.44 -17.15
C ARG A 179 20.87 -17.68 -16.61
N ASN A 180 21.89 -17.21 -17.32
CA ASN A 180 23.27 -17.33 -16.89
C ASN A 180 23.65 -16.20 -15.91
N LEU A 181 23.71 -16.49 -14.61
CA LEU A 181 24.07 -15.53 -13.58
C LEU A 181 25.54 -15.12 -13.66
N THR A 182 26.43 -16.03 -14.10
CA THR A 182 27.86 -15.72 -14.25
C THR A 182 28.09 -14.73 -15.41
N GLN A 183 27.29 -14.80 -16.47
CA GLN A 183 27.34 -13.81 -17.54
C GLN A 183 26.77 -12.47 -17.09
N ASP A 184 25.64 -12.46 -16.36
CA ASP A 184 25.10 -11.22 -15.79
C ASP A 184 26.08 -10.55 -14.81
N ALA A 185 26.87 -11.33 -14.08
CA ALA A 185 27.94 -10.83 -13.22
C ALA A 185 29.07 -10.17 -14.04
N ARG A 186 29.46 -10.76 -15.18
CA ARG A 186 30.44 -10.15 -16.10
C ARG A 186 29.93 -8.86 -16.73
N ASP A 187 28.64 -8.82 -17.03
CA ASP A 187 27.97 -7.65 -17.62
C ASP A 187 27.70 -6.55 -16.58
N GLY A 188 27.99 -6.77 -15.30
CA GLY A 188 27.73 -5.82 -14.22
C GLY A 188 26.24 -5.61 -13.91
N LYS A 189 25.37 -6.58 -14.24
CA LYS A 189 23.91 -6.49 -14.05
C LYS A 189 23.43 -6.97 -12.67
N LEU A 190 24.28 -7.66 -11.91
CA LEU A 190 23.93 -8.17 -10.58
C LEU A 190 24.16 -7.12 -9.48
N ASP A 191 23.36 -7.18 -8.43
CA ASP A 191 23.49 -6.27 -7.28
C ASP A 191 24.73 -6.57 -6.44
N PRO A 192 25.37 -5.55 -5.83
CA PRO A 192 26.44 -5.79 -4.89
C PRO A 192 25.91 -6.51 -3.65
N ILE A 193 26.70 -7.43 -3.11
CA ILE A 193 26.28 -8.26 -1.98
C ILE A 193 27.09 -7.90 -0.75
N ILE A 194 26.38 -7.68 0.34
CA ILE A 194 26.91 -7.12 1.58
C ILE A 194 26.45 -8.00 2.74
N GLY A 195 27.37 -8.41 3.62
CA GLY A 195 27.04 -9.09 4.89
C GLY A 195 26.55 -10.53 4.74
N ARG A 196 26.89 -11.20 3.64
CA ARG A 196 26.56 -12.62 3.36
C ARG A 196 27.79 -13.49 3.10
N GLU A 197 28.99 -13.03 3.48
CA GLU A 197 30.26 -13.68 3.16
C GLU A 197 30.34 -15.10 3.76
N ALA A 198 29.88 -15.27 5.01
CA ALA A 198 29.88 -16.57 5.68
C ALA A 198 28.99 -17.60 4.98
N GLN A 199 27.83 -17.18 4.46
CA GLN A 199 26.93 -18.07 3.72
C GLN A 199 27.52 -18.44 2.35
N ILE A 200 28.10 -17.47 1.63
CA ILE A 200 28.77 -17.72 0.35
C ILE A 200 29.95 -18.68 0.52
N GLU A 201 30.78 -18.46 1.54
CA GLU A 201 31.89 -19.36 1.88
C GLU A 201 31.37 -20.77 2.18
N ARG A 202 30.27 -20.88 2.93
CA ARG A 202 29.66 -22.17 3.22
C ARG A 202 29.14 -22.88 1.96
N VAL A 203 28.56 -22.14 1.01
CA VAL A 203 28.13 -22.69 -0.29
C VAL A 203 29.34 -23.21 -1.08
N MET A 204 30.44 -22.44 -1.15
CA MET A 204 31.69 -22.86 -1.80
C MET A 204 32.26 -24.14 -1.18
N GLN A 205 32.29 -24.20 0.16
CA GLN A 205 32.76 -25.37 0.91
C GLN A 205 31.93 -26.61 0.57
N VAL A 206 30.61 -26.48 0.44
CA VAL A 206 29.72 -27.60 0.12
C VAL A 206 29.89 -28.05 -1.34
N LEU A 207 29.90 -27.12 -2.30
CA LEU A 207 30.07 -27.43 -3.72
C LEU A 207 31.40 -28.12 -4.03
N SER A 208 32.44 -27.84 -3.23
CA SER A 208 33.78 -28.43 -3.39
C SER A 208 33.92 -29.83 -2.74
N ARG A 209 32.87 -30.36 -2.09
CA ARG A 209 32.90 -31.71 -1.50
C ARG A 209 32.83 -32.79 -2.58
N ARG A 210 33.39 -33.95 -2.29
CA ARG A 210 33.27 -35.16 -3.13
C ARG A 210 31.89 -35.83 -3.03
N THR A 211 31.25 -35.73 -1.86
CA THR A 211 29.91 -36.29 -1.58
C THR A 211 29.08 -35.25 -0.84
N LYS A 212 27.75 -35.27 -1.01
CA LYS A 212 26.82 -34.22 -0.52
C LYS A 212 27.26 -32.82 -0.97
N ASN A 213 27.49 -32.69 -2.27
CA ASN A 213 28.02 -31.48 -2.91
C ASN A 213 26.93 -30.56 -3.46
N ASN A 214 25.69 -30.73 -3.01
CA ASN A 214 24.56 -29.89 -3.41
C ASN A 214 24.08 -29.08 -2.19
N PRO A 215 24.39 -27.79 -2.08
CA PRO A 215 23.86 -26.95 -1.00
C PRO A 215 22.37 -26.67 -1.17
N VAL A 216 21.65 -26.56 -0.06
CA VAL A 216 20.28 -26.03 0.00
C VAL A 216 20.24 -24.86 0.97
N LEU A 217 19.92 -23.68 0.46
CA LEU A 217 19.70 -22.46 1.23
C LEU A 217 18.31 -22.53 1.86
N ILE A 218 18.27 -22.62 3.19
CA ILE A 218 17.04 -22.69 3.98
C ILE A 218 16.88 -21.39 4.75
N GLY A 219 15.82 -20.67 4.46
CA GLY A 219 15.46 -19.42 5.13
C GLY A 219 14.06 -18.98 4.71
N GLU A 220 13.51 -18.03 5.45
CA GLU A 220 12.21 -17.44 5.12
C GLU A 220 12.25 -16.72 3.75
N PRO A 221 11.11 -16.49 3.09
CA PRO A 221 11.04 -15.64 1.91
C PRO A 221 11.55 -14.22 2.20
N GLY A 222 12.19 -13.59 1.22
CA GLY A 222 12.68 -12.21 1.34
C GLY A 222 14.04 -12.02 2.03
N VAL A 223 14.63 -13.04 2.66
CA VAL A 223 15.93 -12.88 3.35
C VAL A 223 17.15 -12.74 2.40
N GLY A 224 16.97 -12.80 1.08
CA GLY A 224 18.04 -12.71 0.09
C GLY A 224 18.75 -14.04 -0.22
N LYS A 225 18.01 -15.14 -0.37
CA LYS A 225 18.57 -16.46 -0.75
C LYS A 225 19.20 -16.42 -2.16
N THR A 226 18.53 -15.78 -3.11
CA THR A 226 19.00 -15.58 -4.49
C THR A 226 20.27 -14.73 -4.53
N SER A 227 20.34 -13.69 -3.70
CA SER A 227 21.51 -12.81 -3.59
C SER A 227 22.78 -13.57 -3.20
N ILE A 228 22.70 -14.62 -2.36
CA ILE A 228 23.87 -15.45 -2.02
C ILE A 228 24.44 -16.16 -3.25
N VAL A 229 23.57 -16.59 -4.16
CA VAL A 229 23.96 -17.29 -5.40
C VAL A 229 24.53 -16.32 -6.43
N GLU A 230 23.94 -15.13 -6.54
CA GLU A 230 24.51 -14.03 -7.32
C GLU A 230 25.90 -13.63 -6.83
N GLY A 231 26.15 -13.69 -5.52
CA GLY A 231 27.45 -13.39 -4.91
C GLY A 231 28.49 -14.41 -5.28
N LEU A 232 28.10 -15.68 -5.23
CA LEU A 232 28.94 -16.76 -5.75
C LEU A 232 29.26 -16.54 -7.24
N ALA A 233 28.31 -16.09 -8.06
CA ALA A 233 28.56 -15.79 -9.47
C ALA A 233 29.58 -14.65 -9.64
N GLN A 234 29.49 -13.59 -8.83
CA GLN A 234 30.47 -12.50 -8.83
C GLN A 234 31.85 -12.97 -8.38
N ASP A 235 31.94 -13.82 -7.35
CA ASP A 235 33.21 -14.36 -6.86
C ASP A 235 33.88 -15.27 -7.89
N ILE A 236 33.11 -16.07 -8.63
CA ILE A 236 33.63 -16.88 -9.74
C ILE A 236 34.25 -15.97 -10.81
N VAL A 237 33.59 -14.87 -11.18
CA VAL A 237 34.09 -13.92 -12.19
C VAL A 237 35.33 -13.17 -11.69
N LYS A 238 35.37 -12.80 -10.42
CA LYS A 238 36.52 -12.14 -9.78
C LYS A 238 37.70 -13.09 -9.55
N GLY A 239 37.48 -14.41 -9.62
CA GLY A 239 38.50 -15.42 -9.36
C GLY A 239 38.83 -15.61 -7.88
N THR A 240 37.96 -15.19 -6.97
CA THR A 240 38.10 -15.35 -5.51
C THR A 240 37.67 -16.74 -5.01
N VAL A 241 37.32 -17.65 -5.93
CA VAL A 241 36.86 -19.01 -5.63
C VAL A 241 38.00 -20.06 -5.66
N PRO A 242 37.83 -21.21 -4.98
CA PRO A 242 38.78 -22.33 -5.08
C PRO A 242 38.93 -22.87 -6.51
N GLU A 243 40.05 -23.52 -6.81
CA GLU A 243 40.34 -24.08 -8.14
C GLU A 243 39.24 -25.03 -8.67
N THR A 244 38.55 -25.74 -7.78
CA THR A 244 37.43 -26.64 -8.13
C THR A 244 36.21 -25.92 -8.70
N LEU A 245 36.05 -24.65 -8.38
CA LEU A 245 34.94 -23.79 -8.82
C LEU A 245 35.37 -22.73 -9.83
N LYS A 246 36.67 -22.65 -10.12
CA LYS A 246 37.21 -21.78 -11.14
C LYS A 246 36.63 -22.17 -12.50
N ASP A 247 36.29 -21.16 -13.30
CA ASP A 247 35.71 -21.28 -14.64
C ASP A 247 34.31 -21.93 -14.72
N LYS A 248 33.69 -22.28 -13.58
CA LYS A 248 32.30 -22.76 -13.57
C LYS A 248 31.30 -21.68 -13.96
N GLN A 249 30.14 -22.09 -14.42
CA GLN A 249 29.03 -21.21 -14.80
C GLN A 249 27.80 -21.52 -13.97
N ILE A 250 27.16 -20.51 -13.40
CA ILE A 250 25.91 -20.65 -12.64
C ILE A 250 24.73 -20.33 -13.55
N TYR A 251 23.82 -21.29 -13.68
CA TYR A 251 22.61 -21.16 -14.47
C TYR A 251 21.37 -21.33 -13.61
N THR A 252 20.42 -20.41 -13.75
CA THR A 252 19.09 -20.52 -13.12
C THR A 252 18.13 -21.17 -14.09
N LEU A 253 17.30 -22.11 -13.63
CA LEU A 253 16.31 -22.78 -14.45
C LEU A 253 14.91 -22.21 -14.20
N ASP A 254 14.25 -21.72 -15.24
CA ASP A 254 12.84 -21.31 -15.15
C ASP A 254 11.92 -22.50 -15.47
N LEU A 255 11.29 -23.04 -14.43
CA LEU A 255 10.34 -24.15 -14.59
C LEU A 255 9.06 -23.70 -15.32
N GLY A 256 8.66 -22.44 -15.17
CA GLY A 256 7.52 -21.86 -15.89
C GLY A 256 7.77 -21.82 -17.39
N ALA A 257 8.97 -21.41 -17.82
CA ALA A 257 9.37 -21.43 -19.24
C ALA A 257 9.38 -22.84 -19.85
N LEU A 258 9.76 -23.86 -19.07
CA LEU A 258 9.73 -25.25 -19.52
C LEU A 258 8.30 -25.78 -19.73
N VAL A 259 7.37 -25.37 -18.85
CA VAL A 259 5.94 -25.71 -18.94
C VAL A 259 5.25 -24.92 -20.05
N ALA A 260 5.64 -23.67 -20.27
CA ALA A 260 5.08 -22.81 -21.30
C ALA A 260 5.17 -23.46 -22.68
N GLY A 261 4.03 -23.60 -23.34
CA GLY A 261 3.93 -24.24 -24.66
C GLY A 261 4.14 -25.76 -24.66
N SER A 262 4.12 -26.44 -23.51
CA SER A 262 3.94 -27.90 -23.42
C SER A 262 2.45 -28.23 -23.31
N ARG A 263 1.94 -29.15 -24.14
CA ARG A 263 0.54 -29.59 -24.08
C ARG A 263 0.37 -30.83 -23.22
N TYR A 264 1.42 -31.64 -23.14
CA TYR A 264 1.46 -32.89 -22.40
C TYR A 264 2.64 -32.91 -21.43
N ARG A 265 2.46 -33.59 -20.29
CA ARG A 265 3.53 -33.83 -19.30
C ARG A 265 4.79 -34.44 -19.92
N GLY A 266 4.63 -35.31 -20.91
CA GLY A 266 5.76 -35.92 -21.63
C GLY A 266 6.65 -34.91 -22.35
N ASP A 267 6.07 -33.84 -22.90
CA ASP A 267 6.81 -32.78 -23.59
C ASP A 267 7.72 -32.02 -22.61
N PHE A 268 7.21 -31.75 -21.40
CA PHE A 268 7.98 -31.15 -20.31
C PHE A 268 9.15 -32.05 -19.91
N GLU A 269 8.90 -33.35 -19.67
CA GLU A 269 9.95 -34.29 -19.29
C GLU A 269 11.03 -34.43 -20.38
N GLU A 270 10.64 -34.39 -21.66
CA GLU A 270 11.58 -34.44 -22.78
C GLU A 270 12.45 -33.17 -22.84
N ARG A 271 11.86 -31.98 -22.66
CA ARG A 271 12.60 -30.71 -22.58
C ARG A 271 13.57 -30.71 -21.41
N LEU A 272 13.12 -31.12 -20.23
CA LEU A 272 13.97 -31.22 -19.04
C LEU A 272 15.12 -32.22 -19.26
N LYS A 273 14.87 -33.36 -19.89
CA LYS A 273 15.92 -34.33 -20.27
C LYS A 273 16.94 -33.72 -21.23
N LYS A 274 16.53 -32.89 -22.20
CA LYS A 274 17.45 -32.20 -23.12
C LYS A 274 18.36 -31.22 -22.36
N VAL A 275 17.78 -30.38 -21.50
CA VAL A 275 18.51 -29.44 -20.63
C VAL A 275 19.51 -30.19 -19.74
N LEU A 276 19.07 -31.25 -19.05
CA LEU A 276 19.94 -32.03 -18.15
C LEU A 276 21.05 -32.78 -18.90
N LYS A 277 20.78 -33.26 -20.11
CA LYS A 277 21.80 -33.90 -20.96
C LYS A 277 22.88 -32.90 -21.36
N GLU A 278 22.51 -31.67 -21.68
CA GLU A 278 23.45 -30.60 -22.01
C GLU A 278 24.34 -30.24 -20.80
N ILE A 279 23.73 -30.05 -19.62
CA ILE A 279 24.46 -29.80 -18.36
C ILE A 279 25.49 -30.90 -18.11
N LYS A 280 25.09 -32.17 -18.29
CA LYS A 280 25.97 -33.33 -18.12
C LYS A 280 27.15 -33.34 -19.11
N THR A 281 26.92 -32.98 -20.37
CA THR A 281 27.97 -32.99 -21.40
C THR A 281 29.00 -31.89 -21.15
N ARG A 282 28.55 -30.73 -20.66
CA ARG A 282 29.38 -29.56 -20.40
C ARG A 282 30.23 -29.69 -19.13
N GLY A 283 29.64 -30.11 -18.01
CA GLY A 283 30.36 -30.38 -16.76
C GLY A 283 30.90 -29.16 -15.99
N ASP A 284 30.95 -27.99 -16.62
CA ASP A 284 31.30 -26.69 -16.03
C ASP A 284 30.09 -25.97 -15.39
N ILE A 285 28.87 -26.51 -15.54
CA ILE A 285 27.64 -25.85 -15.10
C ILE A 285 27.24 -26.25 -13.68
N VAL A 286 26.89 -25.25 -12.87
CA VAL A 286 26.19 -25.37 -11.58
C VAL A 286 24.77 -24.85 -11.76
N LEU A 287 23.77 -25.68 -11.43
CA LEU A 287 22.36 -25.35 -11.60
C LEU A 287 21.78 -24.74 -10.33
N PHE A 288 21.20 -23.54 -10.41
CA PHE A 288 20.45 -22.91 -9.33
C PHE A 288 18.94 -23.11 -9.52
N ILE A 289 18.27 -23.51 -8.44
CA ILE A 289 16.82 -23.72 -8.38
C ILE A 289 16.29 -23.01 -7.12
N ASP A 290 15.60 -21.89 -7.30
CA ASP A 290 15.16 -21.02 -6.19
C ASP A 290 14.05 -21.65 -5.33
N GLU A 291 13.18 -22.44 -5.94
CA GLU A 291 12.08 -23.14 -5.27
C GLU A 291 12.21 -24.65 -5.47
N ILE A 292 13.25 -25.26 -4.90
CA ILE A 292 13.58 -26.66 -5.20
C ILE A 292 12.47 -27.65 -4.82
N HIS A 293 11.58 -27.28 -3.89
CA HIS A 293 10.44 -28.08 -3.51
C HIS A 293 9.41 -28.27 -4.64
N THR A 294 9.33 -27.33 -5.60
CA THR A 294 8.43 -27.44 -6.77
C THR A 294 8.77 -28.64 -7.67
N LEU A 295 10.04 -29.06 -7.68
CA LEU A 295 10.50 -30.25 -8.39
C LEU A 295 10.18 -31.55 -7.65
N VAL A 296 9.94 -31.47 -6.34
CA VAL A 296 9.69 -32.59 -5.42
C VAL A 296 8.22 -32.56 -5.01
N GLY A 297 7.33 -32.51 -6.00
CA GLY A 297 5.89 -32.53 -5.79
C GLY A 297 5.41 -33.90 -5.30
N ALA A 298 5.36 -34.08 -3.98
CA ALA A 298 4.81 -35.26 -3.32
C ALA A 298 3.31 -35.41 -3.59
N GLY A 299 2.94 -36.03 -4.72
CA GLY A 299 1.72 -36.83 -4.91
C GLY A 299 0.34 -36.29 -4.51
N ALA A 300 0.15 -35.00 -4.21
CA ALA A 300 -1.05 -34.51 -3.51
C ALA A 300 -1.96 -33.58 -4.33
N ALA A 301 -1.71 -33.38 -5.61
CA ALA A 301 -2.69 -32.73 -6.50
C ALA A 301 -2.57 -33.32 -7.92
N GLU A 302 -3.71 -33.65 -8.54
CA GLU A 302 -3.81 -33.96 -9.97
C GLU A 302 -3.25 -32.78 -10.79
N GLY A 303 -1.95 -32.78 -11.07
CA GLY A 303 -1.29 -31.71 -11.83
C GLY A 303 0.13 -31.33 -11.39
N ALA A 304 0.58 -31.77 -10.21
CA ALA A 304 1.96 -31.48 -9.78
C ALA A 304 2.99 -32.23 -10.64
N ILE A 305 3.98 -31.49 -11.16
CA ILE A 305 5.01 -31.97 -12.08
C ILE A 305 6.11 -32.68 -11.26
N ASP A 306 6.18 -34.02 -11.33
CA ASP A 306 7.20 -34.79 -10.60
C ASP A 306 8.50 -34.93 -11.41
N ALA A 307 9.31 -33.87 -11.39
CA ALA A 307 10.65 -33.83 -11.98
C ALA A 307 11.71 -34.55 -11.12
N ALA A 308 11.41 -34.84 -9.85
CA ALA A 308 12.36 -35.48 -8.93
C ALA A 308 12.79 -36.87 -9.40
N SER A 309 11.89 -37.62 -10.06
CA SER A 309 12.20 -38.93 -10.65
C SER A 309 13.35 -38.88 -11.68
N ILE A 310 13.48 -37.78 -12.43
CA ILE A 310 14.51 -37.57 -13.45
C ILE A 310 15.83 -37.08 -12.82
N LEU A 311 15.74 -36.25 -11.78
CA LEU A 311 16.90 -35.63 -11.12
C LEU A 311 17.63 -36.59 -10.16
N LYS A 312 16.87 -37.44 -9.44
CA LYS A 312 17.40 -38.37 -8.42
C LYS A 312 18.60 -39.21 -8.90
N PRO A 313 18.57 -39.87 -10.08
CA PRO A 313 19.71 -40.66 -10.55
C PRO A 313 20.96 -39.81 -10.83
N MET A 314 20.81 -38.58 -11.33
CA MET A 314 21.94 -37.71 -11.68
C MET A 314 22.58 -37.10 -10.43
N LEU A 315 21.76 -36.67 -9.48
CA LEU A 315 22.21 -36.25 -8.14
C LEU A 315 22.86 -37.42 -7.39
N ALA A 316 22.33 -38.64 -7.54
CA ALA A 316 22.87 -39.83 -6.90
C ALA A 316 24.30 -40.15 -7.35
N ARG A 317 24.58 -39.98 -8.65
CA ARG A 317 25.88 -40.20 -9.29
C ARG A 317 26.84 -39.01 -9.20
N GLY A 318 26.39 -37.85 -8.70
CA GLY A 318 27.20 -36.63 -8.65
C GLY A 318 27.48 -36.02 -10.03
N GLU A 319 26.70 -36.40 -11.04
CA GLU A 319 26.79 -35.87 -12.42
C GLU A 319 26.16 -34.48 -12.56
N LEU A 320 25.36 -34.07 -11.57
CA LEU A 320 24.66 -32.80 -11.53
C LEU A 320 25.00 -32.11 -10.21
N GLN A 321 25.58 -30.90 -10.30
CA GLN A 321 25.77 -30.02 -9.15
C GLN A 321 24.64 -29.01 -9.11
N THR A 322 23.93 -28.96 -7.99
CA THR A 322 22.79 -28.08 -7.81
C THR A 322 22.89 -27.25 -6.53
N ILE A 323 22.46 -26.00 -6.62
CA ILE A 323 22.18 -25.12 -5.49
C ILE A 323 20.66 -25.00 -5.42
N GLY A 324 20.05 -25.42 -4.31
CA GLY A 324 18.63 -25.23 -4.06
C GLY A 324 18.38 -24.08 -3.11
N ALA A 325 17.23 -23.41 -3.23
CA ALA A 325 16.65 -22.60 -2.17
C ALA A 325 15.24 -23.09 -1.85
N THR A 326 14.82 -22.91 -0.59
CA THR A 326 13.50 -23.33 -0.09
C THR A 326 13.23 -22.67 1.27
N THR A 327 11.98 -22.72 1.75
CA THR A 327 11.65 -22.39 3.15
C THR A 327 11.89 -23.57 4.10
N LEU A 328 11.93 -23.30 5.40
CA LEU A 328 12.12 -24.35 6.41
C LEU A 328 10.99 -25.38 6.39
N ASP A 329 9.75 -24.93 6.20
CA ASP A 329 8.57 -25.79 6.21
C ASP A 329 8.52 -26.70 4.98
N GLU A 330 8.84 -26.17 3.81
CA GLU A 330 8.95 -26.95 2.57
C GLU A 330 10.08 -27.96 2.63
N TYR A 331 11.24 -27.58 3.19
CA TYR A 331 12.36 -28.49 3.37
C TYR A 331 11.94 -29.71 4.20
N ARG A 332 11.29 -29.49 5.34
CA ARG A 332 10.76 -30.55 6.22
C ARG A 332 9.70 -31.41 5.53
N LYS A 333 8.82 -30.78 4.76
CA LYS A 333 7.69 -31.47 4.12
C LYS A 333 8.11 -32.32 2.93
N TYR A 334 9.03 -31.85 2.09
CA TYR A 334 9.34 -32.44 0.79
C TYR A 334 10.76 -33.04 0.69
N LEU A 335 11.78 -32.40 1.27
CA LEU A 335 13.18 -32.84 1.12
C LEU A 335 13.62 -33.78 2.23
N GLU A 336 13.30 -33.47 3.49
CA GLU A 336 13.71 -34.25 4.66
C GLU A 336 13.02 -35.63 4.73
N LYS A 337 11.79 -35.74 4.22
CA LYS A 337 11.08 -37.02 4.13
C LYS A 337 11.61 -37.95 3.04
N ASP A 338 12.30 -37.42 2.03
CA ASP A 338 12.83 -38.21 0.92
C ASP A 338 14.30 -38.60 1.17
N ALA A 339 14.49 -39.85 1.61
CA ALA A 339 15.80 -40.39 1.94
C ALA A 339 16.82 -40.42 0.75
N ALA A 340 16.37 -40.25 -0.50
CA ALA A 340 17.28 -40.16 -1.64
C ALA A 340 17.85 -38.74 -1.80
N LEU A 341 17.01 -37.72 -1.62
CA LEU A 341 17.38 -36.30 -1.75
C LEU A 341 18.12 -35.80 -0.50
N GLU A 342 17.66 -36.16 0.70
CA GLU A 342 18.29 -35.81 1.97
C GLU A 342 19.77 -36.24 2.02
N ARG A 343 20.09 -37.39 1.42
CA ARG A 343 21.47 -37.89 1.36
C ARG A 343 22.35 -37.18 0.33
N ARG A 344 21.82 -36.27 -0.49
CA ARG A 344 22.54 -35.55 -1.55
C ARG A 344 22.60 -34.06 -1.34
N PHE A 345 21.64 -33.52 -0.61
CA PHE A 345 21.60 -32.12 -0.24
C PHE A 345 22.23 -31.87 1.14
N GLN A 346 22.85 -30.71 1.29
CA GLN A 346 23.39 -30.22 2.55
C GLN A 346 22.68 -28.92 2.91
N PRO A 347 21.92 -28.87 4.03
CA PRO A 347 21.24 -27.65 4.45
C PRO A 347 22.25 -26.58 4.90
N ILE A 348 22.00 -25.34 4.50
CA ILE A 348 22.69 -24.11 4.90
C ILE A 348 21.62 -23.13 5.36
N GLN A 349 21.69 -22.70 6.61
CA GLN A 349 20.71 -21.79 7.18
C GLN A 349 21.02 -20.34 6.78
N VAL A 350 20.01 -19.64 6.28
CA VAL A 350 20.06 -18.23 5.91
C VAL A 350 19.16 -17.45 6.88
N PRO A 351 19.73 -16.85 7.93
CA PRO A 351 18.95 -16.05 8.87
C PRO A 351 18.57 -14.69 8.26
N GLU A 352 17.50 -14.11 8.79
CA GLU A 352 17.17 -12.70 8.60
C GLU A 352 18.38 -11.82 9.01
N PRO A 353 18.77 -10.82 8.22
CA PRO A 353 19.87 -9.93 8.57
C PRO A 353 19.49 -9.02 9.75
N SER A 354 20.49 -8.65 10.55
CA SER A 354 20.31 -7.62 11.58
C SER A 354 20.03 -6.26 10.95
N ILE A 355 19.35 -5.36 11.68
CA ILE A 355 19.05 -3.97 11.25
C ILE A 355 20.27 -3.27 10.66
N ALA A 356 21.43 -3.34 11.33
CA ALA A 356 22.66 -2.69 10.85
C ALA A 356 23.13 -3.24 9.49
N VAL A 357 23.08 -4.56 9.31
CA VAL A 357 23.44 -5.20 8.04
C VAL A 357 22.42 -4.89 6.95
N ALA A 358 21.13 -4.84 7.29
CA ALA A 358 20.08 -4.49 6.34
C ALA A 358 20.22 -3.04 5.82
N ILE A 359 20.60 -2.09 6.68
CA ILE A 359 20.89 -0.71 6.26
C ILE A 359 22.04 -0.68 5.24
N GLU A 360 23.12 -1.42 5.50
CA GLU A 360 24.24 -1.50 4.56
C GLU A 360 23.86 -2.18 3.25
N MET A 361 23.02 -3.23 3.29
CA MET A 361 22.45 -3.84 2.08
C MET A 361 21.66 -2.82 1.25
N LEU A 362 20.81 -2.01 1.89
CA LEU A 362 20.03 -0.96 1.24
C LEU A 362 20.92 0.13 0.62
N LYS A 363 22.01 0.53 1.30
CA LYS A 363 23.01 1.45 0.72
C LYS A 363 23.66 0.87 -0.54
N GLY A 364 23.91 -0.44 -0.58
CA GLY A 364 24.51 -1.11 -1.74
C GLY A 364 23.64 -1.06 -3.00
N ILE A 365 22.31 -1.13 -2.85
CA ILE A 365 21.35 -1.10 -3.97
C ILE A 365 20.84 0.30 -4.30
N ARG A 366 21.13 1.30 -3.45
CA ARG A 366 20.65 2.70 -3.56
C ARG A 366 20.82 3.25 -4.98
N ASP A 367 22.03 3.22 -5.53
CA ASP A 367 22.36 3.81 -6.84
C ASP A 367 21.46 3.27 -7.98
N ARG A 368 21.08 1.99 -7.92
CA ARG A 368 20.23 1.38 -8.94
C ARG A 368 18.77 1.83 -8.82
N TYR A 369 18.25 1.94 -7.61
CA TYR A 369 16.90 2.44 -7.36
C TYR A 369 16.79 3.93 -7.67
N GLU A 370 17.80 4.72 -7.30
CA GLU A 370 17.91 6.14 -7.67
C GLU A 370 17.90 6.32 -9.19
N ALA A 371 18.70 5.55 -9.93
CA ALA A 371 18.73 5.59 -11.39
C ALA A 371 17.42 5.12 -12.03
N HIS A 372 16.80 4.06 -11.48
CA HIS A 372 15.55 3.50 -12.01
C HIS A 372 14.37 4.46 -11.86
N HIS A 373 14.24 5.10 -10.70
CA HIS A 373 13.13 6.01 -10.38
C HIS A 373 13.41 7.48 -10.67
N ARG A 374 14.68 7.84 -10.88
CA ARG A 374 15.15 9.23 -11.04
C ARG A 374 14.87 10.07 -9.80
N VAL A 375 15.22 9.53 -8.65
CA VAL A 375 15.09 10.16 -7.33
C VAL A 375 16.42 10.03 -6.60
N THR A 376 16.66 10.85 -5.59
CA THR A 376 17.77 10.69 -4.64
C THR A 376 17.21 10.19 -3.32
N ILE A 377 17.82 9.18 -2.72
CA ILE A 377 17.34 8.55 -1.50
C ILE A 377 18.26 8.98 -0.36
N THR A 378 17.75 9.67 0.65
CA THR A 378 18.58 10.13 1.78
C THR A 378 19.04 8.96 2.66
N ASP A 379 20.16 9.12 3.36
CA ASP A 379 20.63 8.11 4.32
C ASP A 379 19.64 7.91 5.48
N GLU A 380 18.98 8.98 5.89
CA GLU A 380 17.91 8.97 6.90
C GLU A 380 16.73 8.13 6.42
N ALA A 381 16.32 8.25 5.15
CA ALA A 381 15.26 7.41 4.57
C ALA A 381 15.61 5.92 4.57
N LEU A 382 16.87 5.54 4.32
CA LEU A 382 17.29 4.13 4.39
C LEU A 382 17.20 3.58 5.82
N VAL A 383 17.65 4.35 6.81
CA VAL A 383 17.56 3.98 8.23
C VAL A 383 16.09 3.89 8.66
N ALA A 384 15.27 4.87 8.27
CA ALA A 384 13.84 4.88 8.52
C ALA A 384 13.15 3.67 7.89
N ALA A 385 13.42 3.35 6.63
CA ALA A 385 12.83 2.21 5.93
C ALA A 385 13.09 0.89 6.66
N VAL A 386 14.32 0.63 7.11
CA VAL A 386 14.64 -0.61 7.84
C VAL A 386 14.00 -0.62 9.23
N THR A 387 14.13 0.46 9.99
CA THR A 387 13.64 0.53 11.38
C THR A 387 12.11 0.49 11.44
N MET A 388 11.44 1.20 10.54
CA MET A 388 9.98 1.19 10.43
C MET A 388 9.49 -0.14 9.86
N ALA A 389 10.11 -0.71 8.84
CA ALA A 389 9.70 -2.03 8.34
C ALA A 389 9.87 -3.12 9.41
N ASP A 390 10.94 -3.09 10.22
CA ASP A 390 11.10 -4.04 11.33
C ASP A 390 10.00 -3.89 12.40
N ARG A 391 9.63 -2.65 12.74
CA ARG A 391 8.65 -2.36 13.80
C ARG A 391 7.20 -2.57 13.37
N TYR A 392 6.84 -2.20 12.14
CA TYR A 392 5.45 -2.10 11.69
C TYR A 392 5.04 -3.22 10.73
N ILE A 393 5.97 -3.86 10.02
CA ILE A 393 5.70 -4.96 9.07
C ILE A 393 6.23 -6.27 9.66
N SER A 394 5.34 -7.07 10.26
CA SER A 394 5.69 -8.30 10.98
C SER A 394 5.54 -9.59 10.17
N ASP A 395 4.81 -9.57 9.06
CA ASP A 395 4.53 -10.72 8.20
C ASP A 395 5.62 -11.00 7.16
N ARG A 396 6.55 -10.05 6.99
CA ARG A 396 7.70 -10.13 6.08
C ARG A 396 9.01 -9.96 6.83
N PHE A 397 10.09 -10.38 6.18
CA PHE A 397 11.44 -10.39 6.74
C PHE A 397 12.35 -9.37 6.04
N LEU A 398 13.35 -8.88 6.76
CA LEU A 398 14.41 -8.06 6.17
C LEU A 398 15.30 -8.90 5.22
N PRO A 399 15.90 -8.29 4.19
CA PRO A 399 15.80 -6.87 3.81
C PRO A 399 14.59 -6.53 2.90
N ASP A 400 13.91 -7.53 2.34
CA ASP A 400 12.84 -7.40 1.33
C ASP A 400 11.78 -6.33 1.68
N LYS A 401 11.20 -6.41 2.88
CA LYS A 401 10.19 -5.43 3.34
C LYS A 401 10.67 -3.98 3.37
N ALA A 402 11.97 -3.74 3.57
CA ALA A 402 12.54 -2.40 3.57
C ALA A 402 12.85 -1.92 2.14
N ILE A 403 13.26 -2.83 1.26
CA ILE A 403 13.44 -2.57 -0.17
C ILE A 403 12.11 -2.17 -0.81
N ASP A 404 11.03 -2.90 -0.49
CA ASP A 404 9.67 -2.58 -0.95
C ASP A 404 9.25 -1.15 -0.59
N LEU A 405 9.52 -0.69 0.64
CA LEU A 405 9.19 0.68 1.06
C LEU A 405 9.96 1.74 0.27
N ILE A 406 11.25 1.50 0.00
CA ILE A 406 12.09 2.40 -0.80
C ILE A 406 11.62 2.43 -2.26
N ASP A 407 11.29 1.27 -2.82
CA ASP A 407 10.80 1.14 -4.19
C ASP A 407 9.44 1.85 -4.35
N GLU A 408 8.53 1.64 -3.41
CA GLU A 408 7.22 2.28 -3.40
C GLU A 408 7.34 3.80 -3.22
N ALA A 409 8.20 4.29 -2.32
CA ALA A 409 8.47 5.72 -2.16
C ALA A 409 9.05 6.36 -3.42
N GLY A 410 10.05 5.72 -4.04
CA GLY A 410 10.64 6.18 -5.30
C GLY A 410 9.62 6.21 -6.43
N SER A 411 8.79 5.17 -6.56
CA SER A 411 7.73 5.09 -7.57
C SER A 411 6.64 6.15 -7.35
N ARG A 412 6.24 6.40 -6.09
CA ARG A 412 5.24 7.40 -5.71
C ARG A 412 5.70 8.80 -6.09
N LEU A 413 6.94 9.14 -5.77
CA LEU A 413 7.52 10.45 -6.09
C LEU A 413 7.64 10.65 -7.60
N ARG A 414 8.03 9.61 -8.33
CA ARG A 414 8.07 9.59 -9.79
C ARG A 414 6.66 9.78 -10.40
N ILE A 415 5.63 9.13 -9.86
CA ILE A 415 4.25 9.28 -10.33
C ILE A 415 3.73 10.69 -10.04
N ARG A 416 4.00 11.24 -8.84
CA ARG A 416 3.64 12.62 -8.48
C ARG A 416 4.22 13.61 -9.50
N ARG A 417 5.48 13.43 -9.94
CA ARG A 417 6.11 14.24 -11.00
C ARG A 417 5.55 14.02 -12.40
N MET A 418 5.12 12.80 -12.74
CA MET A 418 4.46 12.56 -14.03
C MET A 418 3.01 13.06 -14.08
N THR A 419 2.43 13.38 -12.92
CA THR A 419 1.07 13.88 -12.80
C THR A 419 1.07 15.41 -12.93
N ALA A 420 0.21 15.95 -13.77
CA ALA A 420 0.07 17.39 -13.90
C ALA A 420 -0.39 18.01 -12.55
N PRO A 421 0.25 19.10 -12.08
CA PRO A 421 -0.17 19.86 -10.91
C PRO A 421 -1.67 20.15 -10.88
N ALA A 422 -2.25 20.25 -9.68
CA ALA A 422 -3.67 20.60 -9.49
C ALA A 422 -4.05 21.89 -10.25
N ASP A 423 -3.17 22.90 -10.25
CA ASP A 423 -3.35 24.14 -11.01
C ASP A 423 -3.57 23.90 -12.52
N LEU A 424 -2.81 22.96 -13.12
CA LEU A 424 -2.92 22.64 -14.55
C LEU A 424 -4.22 21.88 -14.85
N ARG A 425 -4.67 21.04 -13.92
CA ARG A 425 -6.00 20.42 -13.96
C ARG A 425 -7.12 21.44 -13.88
N GLU A 426 -7.01 22.46 -13.02
CA GLU A 426 -8.01 23.53 -12.97
C GLU A 426 -8.14 24.29 -14.29
N TYR A 427 -7.03 24.51 -15.00
CA TYR A 427 -7.08 25.11 -16.34
C TYR A 427 -7.81 24.19 -17.32
N ASP A 428 -7.61 22.86 -17.24
CA ASP A 428 -8.34 21.90 -18.08
C ASP A 428 -9.85 21.92 -17.79
N ASP A 429 -10.25 21.96 -16.52
CA ASP A 429 -11.66 22.04 -16.13
C ASP A 429 -12.30 23.36 -16.59
N LYS A 430 -11.61 24.48 -16.40
CA LYS A 430 -12.06 25.81 -16.88
C LYS A 430 -12.19 25.85 -18.40
N ILE A 431 -11.25 25.25 -19.13
CA ILE A 431 -11.31 25.15 -20.60
C ILE A 431 -12.48 24.27 -21.03
N ALA A 432 -12.72 23.15 -20.36
CA ALA A 432 -13.84 22.25 -20.65
C ALA A 432 -15.19 22.94 -20.43
N ASP A 433 -15.35 23.66 -19.32
CA ASP A 433 -16.56 24.43 -19.01
C ASP A 433 -16.81 25.56 -20.03
N VAL A 434 -15.77 26.34 -20.37
CA VAL A 434 -15.89 27.38 -21.41
C VAL A 434 -16.24 26.78 -22.78
N ARG A 435 -15.70 25.62 -23.14
CA ARG A 435 -16.06 24.91 -24.38
C ARG A 435 -17.51 24.51 -24.40
N GLN A 436 -18.02 23.94 -23.32
CA GLN A 436 -19.42 23.54 -23.21
C GLN A 436 -20.35 24.76 -23.31
N ARG A 437 -20.02 25.86 -22.60
CA ARG A 437 -20.77 27.13 -22.69
C ARG A 437 -20.74 27.71 -24.10
N LYS A 438 -19.60 27.62 -24.79
CA LYS A 438 -19.44 28.09 -26.18
C LYS A 438 -20.28 27.27 -27.16
N GLU A 439 -20.28 25.94 -27.03
CA GLU A 439 -21.12 25.05 -27.86
C GLU A 439 -22.61 25.34 -27.64
N ALA A 440 -23.04 25.48 -26.39
CA ALA A 440 -24.42 25.86 -26.07
C ALA A 440 -24.82 27.23 -26.65
N ALA A 441 -23.91 28.21 -26.66
CA ALA A 441 -24.14 29.52 -27.28
C ALA A 441 -24.22 29.44 -28.82
N ILE A 442 -23.44 28.57 -29.45
CA ILE A 442 -23.50 28.31 -30.90
C ILE A 442 -24.84 27.65 -31.26
N ASP A 443 -25.26 26.64 -30.49
CA ASP A 443 -26.53 25.94 -30.68
C ASP A 443 -27.73 26.89 -30.47
N GLY A 444 -27.62 27.80 -29.50
CA GLY A 444 -28.57 28.87 -29.24
C GLY A 444 -28.54 30.03 -30.25
N GLN A 445 -27.66 29.98 -31.27
CA GLN A 445 -27.44 31.03 -32.26
C GLN A 445 -27.00 32.40 -31.68
N ASP A 446 -26.48 32.42 -30.46
CA ASP A 446 -25.89 33.61 -29.84
C ASP A 446 -24.41 33.73 -30.24
N PHE A 447 -24.19 34.25 -31.44
CA PHE A 447 -22.85 34.39 -32.02
C PHE A 447 -21.95 35.38 -31.27
N GLU A 448 -22.52 36.35 -30.55
CA GLU A 448 -21.76 37.35 -29.80
C GLU A 448 -21.23 36.77 -28.47
N ALA A 449 -22.05 36.00 -27.76
CA ALA A 449 -21.61 35.22 -26.61
C ALA A 449 -20.58 34.15 -27.01
N ALA A 450 -20.80 33.44 -28.12
CA ALA A 450 -19.87 32.44 -28.63
C ALA A 450 -18.48 33.04 -28.99
N ALA A 451 -18.44 34.25 -29.55
CA ALA A 451 -17.19 34.95 -29.85
C ALA A 451 -16.40 35.31 -28.57
N ARG A 452 -17.08 35.84 -27.54
CA ARG A 452 -16.46 36.14 -26.24
C ARG A 452 -15.89 34.89 -25.56
N LEU A 453 -16.66 33.80 -25.54
CA LEU A 453 -16.23 32.52 -24.95
C LEU A 453 -15.08 31.89 -25.74
N ARG A 454 -14.99 32.10 -27.06
CA ARG A 454 -13.84 31.66 -27.88
C ARG A 454 -12.56 32.40 -27.50
N ASP A 455 -12.64 33.70 -27.27
CA ASP A 455 -11.48 34.50 -26.87
C ASP A 455 -11.04 34.15 -25.44
N GLU A 456 -11.99 33.88 -24.54
CA GLU A 456 -11.73 33.35 -23.18
C GLU A 456 -11.04 31.97 -23.23
N GLU A 457 -11.54 31.04 -24.05
CA GLU A 457 -10.91 29.72 -24.26
C GLU A 457 -9.46 29.89 -24.75
N LYS A 458 -9.23 30.78 -25.72
CA LYS A 458 -7.90 31.04 -26.27
C LYS A 458 -6.94 31.61 -25.21
N GLN A 459 -7.43 32.51 -24.35
CA GLN A 459 -6.65 33.04 -23.24
C GLN A 459 -6.31 31.96 -22.20
N LEU A 460 -7.26 31.10 -21.84
CA LEU A 460 -7.03 30.00 -20.91
C LEU A 460 -6.02 28.98 -21.47
N ILE A 461 -6.11 28.65 -22.76
CA ILE A 461 -5.13 27.78 -23.43
C ILE A 461 -3.73 28.40 -23.41
N ALA A 462 -3.60 29.71 -23.65
CA ALA A 462 -2.32 30.41 -23.61
C ALA A 462 -1.71 30.40 -22.20
N LYS A 463 -2.52 30.72 -21.17
CA LYS A 463 -2.10 30.66 -19.75
C LYS A 463 -1.68 29.26 -19.33
N LYS A 464 -2.44 28.23 -19.75
CA LYS A 464 -2.08 26.82 -19.51
C LYS A 464 -0.72 26.49 -20.15
N ALA A 465 -0.50 26.89 -21.39
CA ALA A 465 0.76 26.61 -22.11
C ALA A 465 1.96 27.32 -21.46
N GLU A 466 1.81 28.55 -20.96
CA GLU A 466 2.86 29.23 -20.20
C GLU A 466 3.16 28.52 -18.89
N ARG A 467 2.12 28.13 -18.13
CA ARG A 467 2.29 27.40 -16.87
C ARG A 467 2.91 26.01 -17.07
N GLU A 468 2.51 25.31 -18.14
CA GLU A 468 3.08 24.00 -18.51
C GLU A 468 4.54 24.12 -18.90
N LYS A 469 4.93 25.19 -19.62
CA LYS A 469 6.35 25.48 -19.91
C LYS A 469 7.13 25.81 -18.64
N ALA A 470 6.58 26.62 -17.74
CA ALA A 470 7.22 26.96 -16.47
C ALA A 470 7.39 25.72 -15.58
N TRP A 471 6.41 24.83 -15.55
CA TRP A 471 6.48 23.55 -14.86
C TRP A 471 7.58 22.66 -15.43
N ARG A 472 7.59 22.43 -16.76
CA ARG A 472 8.66 21.65 -17.42
C ARG A 472 10.06 22.25 -17.26
N ALA A 473 10.16 23.56 -17.16
CA ALA A 473 11.44 24.26 -16.98
C ALA A 473 11.93 24.24 -15.52
N GLY A 474 11.01 24.28 -14.54
CA GLY A 474 11.35 24.21 -13.11
C GLY A 474 11.65 22.79 -12.60
N ASP A 475 10.97 21.76 -13.13
CA ASP A 475 11.08 20.37 -12.64
C ASP A 475 12.33 19.61 -13.13
N MET A 476 13.10 20.16 -14.08
CA MET A 476 14.30 19.51 -14.60
C MET A 476 15.53 19.69 -13.69
N ASP A 477 15.52 20.67 -12.78
CA ASP A 477 16.68 21.01 -11.93
C ASP A 477 16.49 20.65 -10.44
N GLU A 478 15.27 20.47 -9.93
CA GLU A 478 15.08 19.96 -8.57
C GLU A 478 15.12 18.43 -8.57
N VAL A 479 16.08 17.83 -7.87
CA VAL A 479 16.14 16.37 -7.68
C VAL A 479 15.10 15.98 -6.64
N ALA A 480 14.26 15.00 -6.95
CA ALA A 480 13.23 14.54 -6.01
C ALA A 480 13.92 13.71 -4.93
N GLU A 481 13.83 14.13 -3.67
CA GLU A 481 14.44 13.41 -2.56
C GLU A 481 13.42 12.53 -1.84
N VAL A 482 13.83 11.29 -1.55
CA VAL A 482 13.12 10.38 -0.65
C VAL A 482 13.71 10.59 0.74
N ASP A 483 12.89 11.15 1.63
CA ASP A 483 13.18 11.43 3.02
C ASP A 483 12.46 10.46 3.97
N GLU A 484 12.71 10.59 5.27
CA GLU A 484 12.03 9.80 6.31
C GLU A 484 10.50 9.99 6.29
N GLU A 485 10.03 11.22 5.99
CA GLU A 485 8.61 11.56 5.94
C GLU A 485 7.87 10.78 4.85
N LEU A 486 8.44 10.71 3.65
CA LEU A 486 7.83 9.98 2.55
C LEU A 486 7.78 8.47 2.84
N ILE A 487 8.80 7.93 3.51
CA ILE A 487 8.80 6.52 3.94
C ILE A 487 7.69 6.26 4.95
N ALA A 488 7.49 7.15 5.92
CA ALA A 488 6.38 7.06 6.86
C ALA A 488 5.01 7.18 6.17
N GLU A 489 4.87 8.07 5.17
CA GLU A 489 3.64 8.23 4.38
C GLU A 489 3.32 6.95 3.60
N VAL A 490 4.31 6.36 2.94
CA VAL A 490 4.16 5.12 2.17
C VAL A 490 3.77 3.96 3.09
N LEU A 491 4.47 3.81 4.21
CA LEU A 491 4.13 2.80 5.20
C LEU A 491 2.71 3.00 5.73
N ALA A 492 2.29 4.24 5.99
CA ALA A 492 0.95 4.56 6.45
C ALA A 492 -0.13 4.12 5.44
N VAL A 493 0.10 4.36 4.15
CA VAL A 493 -0.81 3.92 3.09
C VAL A 493 -0.83 2.40 2.95
N ALA A 494 0.34 1.76 2.98
CA ALA A 494 0.47 0.30 2.82
C ALA A 494 -0.17 -0.47 3.98
N THR A 495 -0.04 0.06 5.20
CA THR A 495 -0.55 -0.59 6.42
C THR A 495 -1.92 -0.08 6.87
N GLY A 496 -2.39 1.05 6.32
CA GLY A 496 -3.59 1.75 6.78
C GLY A 496 -3.42 2.46 8.14
N ILE A 497 -2.19 2.58 8.65
CA ILE A 497 -1.89 3.14 9.96
C ILE A 497 -1.45 4.59 9.80
N PRO A 498 -2.14 5.59 10.38
CA PRO A 498 -1.65 6.97 10.34
C PRO A 498 -0.33 7.09 11.11
N MET A 499 0.78 7.20 10.37
CA MET A 499 2.10 7.47 10.91
C MET A 499 2.22 8.97 11.13
N VAL A 500 1.59 9.48 12.19
CA VAL A 500 1.91 10.83 12.67
C VAL A 500 3.28 10.72 13.32
N GLN A 501 4.25 11.50 12.85
CA GLN A 501 5.60 11.52 13.40
C GLN A 501 5.52 11.60 14.93
N VAL A 502 6.09 10.58 15.58
CA VAL A 502 6.35 10.64 17.01
C VAL A 502 7.44 11.67 17.17
N ASN A 503 7.10 12.85 17.72
CA ASN A 503 7.90 13.49 18.75
C ASN A 503 7.14 14.65 19.41
N GLU A 504 6.56 15.59 18.65
CA GLU A 504 5.86 16.74 19.24
C GLU A 504 4.33 16.68 19.12
N GLU A 505 3.78 16.39 17.94
CA GLU A 505 2.32 16.39 17.75
C GLU A 505 1.63 15.23 18.48
N GLU A 506 2.15 14.00 18.41
CA GLU A 506 1.59 12.86 19.15
C GLU A 506 1.71 13.09 20.67
N SER A 507 2.85 13.60 21.14
CA SER A 507 3.06 13.95 22.55
C SER A 507 2.06 15.01 23.02
N ALA A 508 1.84 16.07 22.24
CA ALA A 508 0.85 17.10 22.52
C ALA A 508 -0.58 16.55 22.51
N ARG A 509 -0.90 15.66 21.57
CA ARG A 509 -2.20 14.97 21.49
C ARG A 509 -2.43 14.07 22.71
N LEU A 510 -1.43 13.30 23.11
CA LEU A 510 -1.48 12.43 24.30
C LEU A 510 -1.60 13.22 25.60
N LEU A 511 -1.01 14.43 25.68
CA LEU A 511 -1.20 15.32 26.83
C LEU A 511 -2.65 15.81 26.96
N ARG A 512 -3.34 16.01 25.83
CA ARG A 512 -4.77 16.40 25.76
C ARG A 512 -5.73 15.22 25.71
N MET A 513 -5.24 14.00 25.91
CA MET A 513 -6.04 12.77 25.82
C MET A 513 -7.26 12.77 26.74
N GLU A 514 -7.11 13.27 27.97
CA GLU A 514 -8.21 13.33 28.93
C GLU A 514 -9.35 14.22 28.40
N ASP A 515 -9.02 15.38 27.84
CA ASP A 515 -10.00 16.33 27.30
C ASP A 515 -10.70 15.77 26.05
N GLU A 516 -9.93 15.16 25.13
CA GLU A 516 -10.48 14.55 23.91
C GLU A 516 -11.41 13.38 24.22
N LEU A 517 -11.06 12.52 25.19
CA LEU A 517 -11.94 11.42 25.61
C LEU A 517 -13.21 11.94 26.29
N HIS A 518 -13.14 13.00 27.11
CA HIS A 518 -14.31 13.58 27.78
C HIS A 518 -15.32 14.26 26.83
N LYS A 519 -14.92 14.63 25.60
CA LYS A 519 -15.88 15.11 24.58
C LYS A 519 -16.95 14.06 24.24
N ARG A 520 -16.60 12.77 24.31
CA ARG A 520 -17.50 11.65 23.97
C ARG A 520 -17.88 10.78 25.16
N VAL A 521 -17.05 10.71 26.19
CA VAL A 521 -17.28 9.91 27.39
C VAL A 521 -17.78 10.82 28.50
N ILE A 522 -19.05 10.65 28.87
CA ILE A 522 -19.71 11.51 29.84
C ILE A 522 -19.52 10.93 31.25
N GLY A 523 -18.90 11.73 32.13
CA GLY A 523 -18.51 11.31 33.47
C GLY A 523 -17.32 10.34 33.44
N GLN A 524 -17.19 9.54 34.50
CA GLN A 524 -16.11 8.54 34.63
C GLN A 524 -14.71 9.16 34.65
N ASP A 525 -14.56 10.37 35.20
CA ASP A 525 -13.31 11.14 35.17
C ASP A 525 -12.11 10.37 35.73
N GLN A 526 -12.33 9.60 36.79
CA GLN A 526 -11.30 8.78 37.40
C GLN A 526 -10.84 7.63 36.49
N ALA A 527 -11.76 7.06 35.71
CA ALA A 527 -11.44 5.98 34.78
C ALA A 527 -10.64 6.51 33.58
N VAL A 528 -11.08 7.65 33.00
CA VAL A 528 -10.39 8.33 31.90
C VAL A 528 -8.99 8.77 32.32
N LYS A 529 -8.84 9.35 33.52
CA LYS A 529 -7.55 9.79 34.06
C LYS A 529 -6.59 8.62 34.32
N ALA A 530 -7.08 7.51 34.89
CA ALA A 530 -6.28 6.32 35.12
C ALA A 530 -5.78 5.71 33.79
N LEU A 531 -6.68 5.57 32.82
CA LEU A 531 -6.37 5.07 31.47
C LEU A 531 -5.34 5.96 30.76
N SER A 532 -5.58 7.27 30.74
CA SER A 532 -4.70 8.26 30.07
C SER A 532 -3.31 8.31 30.71
N ARG A 533 -3.22 8.17 32.05
CA ARG A 533 -1.93 8.06 32.74
C ARG A 533 -1.18 6.79 32.34
N ALA A 534 -1.87 5.65 32.28
CA ALA A 534 -1.25 4.39 31.93
C ALA A 534 -0.72 4.37 30.48
N ILE A 535 -1.51 4.87 29.53
CA ILE A 535 -1.13 4.93 28.11
C ILE A 535 0.04 5.89 27.88
N ARG A 536 0.04 7.07 28.53
CA ARG A 536 1.17 8.00 28.48
C ARG A 536 2.48 7.36 28.98
N ARG A 537 2.44 6.54 30.04
CA ARG A 537 3.64 5.81 30.51
C ARG A 537 4.19 4.87 29.44
N THR A 538 3.32 4.14 28.74
CA THR A 538 3.77 3.25 27.65
C THR A 538 4.36 4.04 26.49
N ARG A 539 3.68 5.10 26.05
CA ARG A 539 4.10 5.91 24.90
C ARG A 539 5.36 6.73 25.17
N ALA A 540 5.62 7.10 26.42
CA ALA A 540 6.88 7.72 26.85
C ALA A 540 8.08 6.75 26.86
N GLY A 541 7.92 5.50 26.42
CA GLY A 541 9.00 4.52 26.36
C GLY A 541 9.44 3.96 27.72
N LEU A 542 8.67 4.21 28.79
CA LEU A 542 8.98 3.72 30.14
C LEU A 542 8.52 2.26 30.37
N LYS A 543 7.90 1.63 29.38
CA LYS A 543 7.41 0.24 29.43
C LYS A 543 8.28 -0.65 28.55
N ASP A 544 8.37 -1.93 28.93
CA ASP A 544 9.06 -2.95 28.12
C ASP A 544 8.45 -3.04 26.71
N PRO A 545 9.26 -2.85 25.64
CA PRO A 545 8.79 -2.90 24.25
C PRO A 545 8.32 -4.29 23.82
N LYS A 546 8.58 -5.34 24.60
CA LYS A 546 8.07 -6.69 24.33
C LYS A 546 6.62 -6.88 24.77
N ARG A 547 6.06 -5.99 25.59
CA ARG A 547 4.69 -6.13 26.12
C ARG A 547 3.68 -5.35 25.28
N PRO A 548 2.38 -5.67 25.35
CA PRO A 548 1.34 -4.88 24.70
C PRO A 548 1.35 -3.40 25.12
N GLY A 549 0.89 -2.51 24.25
CA GLY A 549 0.83 -1.05 24.45
C GLY A 549 0.03 -0.62 25.70
N GLY A 550 -0.86 -1.48 26.18
CA GLY A 550 -1.51 -1.34 27.48
C GLY A 550 -2.34 -2.58 27.80
N SER A 551 -2.47 -2.93 29.08
CA SER A 551 -3.37 -3.98 29.54
C SER A 551 -4.24 -3.52 30.70
N PHE A 552 -5.55 -3.57 30.52
CA PHE A 552 -6.52 -2.96 31.43
C PHE A 552 -7.65 -3.93 31.78
N ILE A 553 -8.08 -3.91 33.04
CA ILE A 553 -9.35 -4.50 33.47
C ILE A 553 -10.34 -3.39 33.77
N PHE A 554 -11.46 -3.34 33.06
CA PHE A 554 -12.57 -2.44 33.27
C PHE A 554 -13.63 -3.11 34.13
N ALA A 555 -13.70 -2.74 35.40
CA ALA A 555 -14.65 -3.29 36.36
C ALA A 555 -15.76 -2.28 36.67
N GLY A 556 -17.01 -2.69 36.55
CA GLY A 556 -18.16 -1.81 36.79
C GLY A 556 -19.49 -2.45 36.37
N PRO A 557 -20.64 -1.88 36.78
CA PRO A 557 -21.94 -2.42 36.40
C PRO A 557 -22.17 -2.40 34.88
N SER A 558 -23.19 -3.12 34.42
CA SER A 558 -23.58 -3.06 33.01
C SER A 558 -24.09 -1.66 32.65
N GLY A 559 -23.74 -1.18 31.45
CA GLY A 559 -24.28 0.07 30.92
C GLY A 559 -23.67 1.38 31.44
N VAL A 560 -22.54 1.32 32.16
CA VAL A 560 -21.82 2.53 32.66
C VAL A 560 -20.81 3.14 31.68
N GLY A 561 -20.55 2.49 30.54
CA GLY A 561 -19.68 3.04 29.49
C GLY A 561 -18.35 2.31 29.24
N LYS A 562 -18.12 1.12 29.82
CA LYS A 562 -16.87 0.33 29.62
C LYS A 562 -16.51 0.09 28.14
N THR A 563 -17.46 -0.44 27.37
CA THR A 563 -17.32 -0.68 25.93
C THR A 563 -17.23 0.63 25.15
N TRP A 564 -17.92 1.68 25.59
CA TRP A 564 -17.91 2.99 24.94
C TRP A 564 -16.54 3.66 25.04
N LEU A 565 -15.93 3.67 26.24
CA LEU A 565 -14.56 4.16 26.43
C LEU A 565 -13.55 3.40 25.55
N SER A 566 -13.76 2.09 25.35
CA SER A 566 -12.90 1.27 24.49
C SER A 566 -13.00 1.68 23.01
N LYS A 567 -14.21 2.00 22.53
CA LYS A 567 -14.45 2.51 21.17
C LYS A 567 -13.81 3.87 20.96
N THR A 568 -14.06 4.81 21.87
CA THR A 568 -13.47 6.15 21.83
C THR A 568 -11.95 6.09 21.91
N LEU A 569 -11.41 5.15 22.68
CA LEU A 569 -9.96 4.94 22.75
C LEU A 569 -9.38 4.44 21.42
N ALA A 570 -10.05 3.50 20.74
CA ALA A 570 -9.61 2.99 19.45
C ALA A 570 -9.52 4.11 18.41
N GLU A 571 -10.56 4.92 18.31
CA GLU A 571 -10.59 6.09 17.44
C GLU A 571 -9.53 7.13 17.82
N PHE A 572 -9.35 7.41 19.11
CA PHE A 572 -8.35 8.38 19.55
C PHE A 572 -6.92 7.92 19.26
N LEU A 573 -6.59 6.64 19.51
CA LEU A 573 -5.23 6.12 19.33
C LEU A 573 -4.91 5.77 17.88
N PHE A 574 -5.87 5.24 17.13
CA PHE A 574 -5.63 4.66 15.81
C PHE A 574 -6.36 5.40 14.67
N GLY A 575 -7.19 6.39 15.00
CA GLY A 575 -7.94 7.18 14.00
C GLY A 575 -9.15 6.46 13.40
N ASP A 576 -9.42 5.23 13.82
CA ASP A 576 -10.47 4.37 13.28
C ASP A 576 -11.24 3.67 14.41
N GLU A 577 -12.57 3.76 14.39
CA GLU A 577 -13.43 3.01 15.33
C GLU A 577 -13.38 1.50 15.05
N ASP A 578 -13.15 1.09 13.80
CA ASP A 578 -13.03 -0.32 13.38
C ASP A 578 -11.68 -0.94 13.78
N ALA A 579 -10.79 -0.17 14.41
CA ALA A 579 -9.61 -0.69 15.10
C ALA A 579 -9.95 -1.39 16.43
N LEU A 580 -11.22 -1.37 16.86
CA LEU A 580 -11.70 -2.14 18.01
C LEU A 580 -12.03 -3.59 17.61
N ILE A 581 -11.23 -4.54 18.08
CA ILE A 581 -11.51 -5.98 18.00
C ILE A 581 -12.30 -6.37 19.25
N GLN A 582 -13.62 -6.49 19.13
CA GLN A 582 -14.48 -6.94 20.22
C GLN A 582 -14.70 -8.46 20.19
N LEU A 583 -14.55 -9.10 21.35
CA LEU A 583 -14.76 -10.53 21.57
C LEU A 583 -15.60 -10.73 22.84
N ASP A 584 -16.74 -11.39 22.72
CA ASP A 584 -17.59 -11.75 23.87
C ASP A 584 -17.09 -13.06 24.49
N MET A 585 -16.61 -13.00 25.73
CA MET A 585 -16.08 -14.17 26.42
C MET A 585 -17.15 -15.18 26.85
N SER A 586 -18.43 -14.79 26.80
CA SER A 586 -19.55 -15.72 26.99
C SER A 586 -19.58 -16.81 25.90
N GLU A 587 -19.15 -16.50 24.68
CA GLU A 587 -19.06 -17.48 23.58
C GLU A 587 -17.95 -18.53 23.79
N PHE A 588 -17.02 -18.23 24.71
CA PHE A 588 -15.82 -19.02 24.97
C PHE A 588 -15.83 -19.69 26.36
N GLY A 589 -17.02 -19.91 26.94
CA GLY A 589 -17.16 -20.57 28.24
C GLY A 589 -16.86 -22.07 28.24
N GLU A 590 -16.92 -22.73 27.08
CA GLU A 590 -16.71 -24.17 26.95
C GLU A 590 -15.33 -24.52 26.39
N LYS A 591 -14.75 -25.62 26.85
CA LYS A 591 -13.38 -26.02 26.47
C LYS A 591 -13.16 -26.15 24.96
N HIS A 592 -14.13 -26.66 24.21
CA HIS A 592 -14.01 -26.84 22.76
C HIS A 592 -14.07 -25.52 21.97
N THR A 593 -14.63 -24.47 22.56
CA THR A 593 -14.74 -23.15 21.93
C THR A 593 -13.45 -22.34 22.02
N VAL A 594 -12.58 -22.65 22.98
CA VAL A 594 -11.24 -22.04 23.14
C VAL A 594 -10.41 -22.16 21.86
N SER A 595 -10.49 -23.32 21.19
CA SER A 595 -9.79 -23.56 19.93
C SER A 595 -10.24 -22.63 18.80
N ARG A 596 -11.48 -22.11 18.82
CA ARG A 596 -11.95 -21.12 17.82
C ARG A 596 -11.27 -19.76 17.99
N LEU A 597 -10.83 -19.43 19.21
CA LEU A 597 -10.20 -18.14 19.50
C LEU A 597 -8.76 -18.06 18.98
N PHE A 598 -7.97 -19.12 19.20
CA PHE A 598 -6.53 -19.16 18.91
C PHE A 598 -6.15 -20.08 17.74
N GLY A 599 -7.06 -20.95 17.30
CA GLY A 599 -6.84 -21.93 16.24
C GLY A 599 -6.96 -23.37 16.75
N SER A 600 -7.52 -24.26 15.92
CA SER A 600 -7.59 -25.70 16.22
C SER A 600 -6.21 -26.36 16.09
N PRO A 601 -5.81 -27.29 16.98
CA PRO A 601 -4.57 -28.04 16.83
C PRO A 601 -4.55 -28.93 15.56
N PRO A 602 -3.36 -29.35 15.08
CA PRO A 602 -3.24 -30.28 13.96
C PRO A 602 -4.08 -31.55 14.16
N GLY A 603 -4.92 -31.88 13.16
CA GLY A 603 -5.78 -33.08 13.18
C GLY A 603 -7.21 -32.85 13.66
N TYR A 604 -7.60 -31.62 14.02
CA TYR A 604 -8.98 -31.25 14.36
C TYR A 604 -9.65 -30.47 13.22
N VAL A 605 -10.99 -30.54 13.13
CA VAL A 605 -11.77 -29.77 12.15
C VAL A 605 -11.53 -28.27 12.39
N GLY A 606 -11.27 -27.52 11.31
CA GLY A 606 -10.90 -26.10 11.38
C GLY A 606 -9.41 -25.84 11.59
N TYR A 607 -8.53 -26.84 11.45
CA TYR A 607 -7.06 -26.62 11.48
C TYR A 607 -6.57 -25.66 10.38
N GLU A 608 -7.23 -25.65 9.22
CA GLU A 608 -6.91 -24.74 8.11
C GLU A 608 -7.41 -23.31 8.35
N GLU A 609 -8.38 -23.11 9.25
CA GLU A 609 -8.88 -21.80 9.65
C GLU A 609 -8.08 -21.28 10.85
N GLY A 610 -7.38 -20.14 10.67
CA GLY A 610 -6.69 -19.48 11.78
C GLY A 610 -7.67 -19.05 12.89
N GLY A 611 -7.17 -18.88 14.12
CA GLY A 611 -8.00 -18.44 15.24
C GLY A 611 -8.63 -17.06 15.02
N GLN A 612 -9.83 -16.84 15.55
CA GLN A 612 -10.55 -15.57 15.40
C GLN A 612 -9.77 -14.37 15.92
N LEU A 613 -9.07 -14.50 17.06
CA LEU A 613 -8.25 -13.42 17.60
C LEU A 613 -6.96 -13.28 16.81
N THR A 614 -6.26 -14.39 16.58
CA THR A 614 -4.96 -14.41 15.90
C THR A 614 -5.03 -13.86 14.48
N GLU A 615 -6.07 -14.19 13.71
CA GLU A 615 -6.26 -13.64 12.36
C GLU A 615 -6.63 -12.15 12.38
N LYS A 616 -7.53 -11.72 13.27
CA LYS A 616 -7.93 -10.32 13.38
C LYS A 616 -6.76 -9.43 13.78
N VAL A 617 -5.95 -9.86 14.76
CA VAL A 617 -4.76 -9.11 15.20
C VAL A 617 -3.65 -9.17 14.16
N ARG A 618 -3.45 -10.31 13.45
CA ARG A 618 -2.48 -10.35 12.35
C ARG A 618 -2.83 -9.36 11.23
N ARG A 619 -4.11 -9.20 10.90
CA ARG A 619 -4.58 -8.23 9.90
C ARG A 619 -4.58 -6.79 10.41
N LYS A 620 -4.83 -6.58 11.71
CA LYS A 620 -4.86 -5.27 12.38
C LYS A 620 -4.01 -5.31 13.67
N PRO A 621 -2.66 -5.26 13.56
CA PRO A 621 -1.77 -5.35 14.72
C PRO A 621 -1.84 -4.10 15.62
N PHE A 622 -2.33 -2.99 15.09
CA PHE A 622 -2.62 -1.75 15.81
C PHE A 622 -4.11 -1.69 16.10
N SER A 623 -4.50 -2.25 17.23
CA SER A 623 -5.90 -2.39 17.59
C SER A 623 -6.13 -2.33 19.09
N VAL A 624 -7.34 -1.96 19.46
CA VAL A 624 -7.83 -2.18 20.83
C VAL A 624 -8.51 -3.54 20.83
N VAL A 625 -8.01 -4.48 21.62
CA VAL A 625 -8.60 -5.82 21.78
C VAL A 625 -9.46 -5.81 23.05
N LEU A 626 -10.77 -5.90 22.88
CA LEU A 626 -11.75 -5.90 23.96
C LEU A 626 -12.28 -7.30 24.22
N PHE A 627 -11.91 -7.86 25.36
CA PHE A 627 -12.48 -9.09 25.92
C PHE A 627 -13.64 -8.73 26.85
N ASP A 628 -14.87 -8.83 26.36
CA ASP A 628 -16.08 -8.47 27.12
C ASP A 628 -16.49 -9.63 28.04
N GLU A 629 -16.89 -9.33 29.28
CA GLU A 629 -17.36 -10.29 30.30
C GLU A 629 -16.37 -11.43 30.59
N VAL A 630 -15.11 -11.08 30.85
CA VAL A 630 -14.00 -12.04 31.00
C VAL A 630 -14.21 -13.05 32.14
N GLU A 631 -15.07 -12.76 33.12
CA GLU A 631 -15.44 -13.71 34.17
C GLU A 631 -16.19 -14.96 33.66
N LYS A 632 -16.78 -14.91 32.46
CA LYS A 632 -17.52 -16.03 31.86
C LYS A 632 -16.64 -16.94 31.00
N ALA A 633 -15.40 -16.55 30.73
CA ALA A 633 -14.45 -17.30 29.92
C ALA A 633 -14.05 -18.64 30.55
N HIS A 634 -13.74 -19.64 29.72
CA HIS A 634 -13.10 -20.86 30.20
C HIS A 634 -11.68 -20.57 30.76
N PRO A 635 -11.26 -21.21 31.88
CA PRO A 635 -9.96 -20.96 32.50
C PRO A 635 -8.73 -21.13 31.59
N ASP A 636 -8.79 -22.03 30.62
CA ASP A 636 -7.68 -22.30 29.68
C ASP A 636 -7.30 -21.08 28.83
N ILE A 637 -8.22 -20.13 28.62
CA ILE A 637 -7.98 -18.91 27.84
C ILE A 637 -6.96 -18.00 28.54
N PHE A 638 -6.97 -17.98 29.87
CA PHE A 638 -6.06 -17.12 30.65
C PHE A 638 -4.59 -17.51 30.49
N ASN A 639 -4.29 -18.77 30.17
CA ASN A 639 -2.91 -19.20 29.91
C ASN A 639 -2.37 -18.56 28.63
N SER A 640 -3.17 -18.53 27.56
CA SER A 640 -2.81 -17.84 26.31
C SER A 640 -2.79 -16.32 26.50
N LEU A 641 -3.73 -15.75 27.27
CA LEU A 641 -3.72 -14.32 27.60
C LEU A 641 -2.49 -13.93 28.41
N LEU A 642 -2.02 -14.77 29.35
CA LEU A 642 -0.77 -14.55 30.08
C LEU A 642 0.41 -14.42 29.13
N GLN A 643 0.52 -15.32 28.14
CA GLN A 643 1.58 -15.22 27.11
C GLN A 643 1.51 -13.88 26.36
N ILE A 644 0.31 -13.48 25.93
CA ILE A 644 0.10 -12.19 25.26
C ILE A 644 0.52 -11.02 26.16
N LEU A 645 0.14 -11.03 27.44
CA LEU A 645 0.43 -9.95 28.41
C LEU A 645 1.90 -9.87 28.83
N GLU A 646 2.65 -10.97 28.69
CA GLU A 646 4.08 -11.07 29.04
C GLU A 646 5.00 -10.85 27.86
N GLU A 647 4.77 -11.54 26.75
CA GLU A 647 5.67 -11.58 25.59
C GLU A 647 5.18 -10.71 24.42
N GLY A 648 3.96 -10.18 24.51
CA GLY A 648 3.33 -9.41 23.44
C GLY A 648 3.21 -10.21 22.15
N ARG A 649 3.22 -11.55 22.23
CA ARG A 649 3.19 -12.46 21.09
C ARG A 649 2.37 -13.68 21.43
N LEU A 650 1.74 -14.26 20.41
CA LEU A 650 1.07 -15.54 20.50
C LEU A 650 1.38 -16.36 19.26
N THR A 651 1.76 -17.62 19.44
CA THR A 651 1.89 -18.55 18.32
C THR A 651 0.56 -19.25 18.10
N ASP A 652 0.02 -19.16 16.89
CA ASP A 652 -1.20 -19.86 16.53
C ASP A 652 -0.96 -21.38 16.36
N SER A 653 -2.03 -22.13 16.12
CA SER A 653 -1.94 -23.58 15.94
C SER A 653 -1.21 -24.03 14.67
N GLN A 654 -0.96 -23.12 13.72
CA GLN A 654 -0.19 -23.35 12.50
C GLN A 654 1.30 -23.00 12.67
N GLY A 655 1.71 -22.53 13.86
CA GLY A 655 3.09 -22.12 14.15
C GLY A 655 3.40 -20.68 13.75
N ARG A 656 2.41 -19.89 13.32
CA ARG A 656 2.59 -18.48 12.95
C ARG A 656 2.59 -17.62 14.20
N VAL A 657 3.57 -16.73 14.32
CA VAL A 657 3.68 -15.80 15.45
C VAL A 657 2.89 -14.53 15.15
N VAL A 658 1.92 -14.21 16.00
CA VAL A 658 1.11 -12.99 15.95
C VAL A 658 1.66 -11.99 16.97
N ASP A 659 1.89 -10.75 16.54
CA ASP A 659 2.42 -9.68 17.39
C ASP A 659 1.28 -8.84 18.00
N PHE A 660 1.32 -8.68 19.32
CA PHE A 660 0.39 -7.91 20.16
C PHE A 660 1.05 -6.69 20.81
N LYS A 661 2.34 -6.40 20.55
CA LYS A 661 3.05 -5.27 21.17
C LYS A 661 2.38 -3.93 20.90
N ASN A 662 1.79 -3.78 19.71
CA ASN A 662 1.08 -2.56 19.30
C ASN A 662 -0.42 -2.58 19.61
N THR A 663 -0.89 -3.57 20.38
CA THR A 663 -2.30 -3.67 20.79
C THR A 663 -2.53 -3.10 22.18
N VAL A 664 -3.71 -2.52 22.41
CA VAL A 664 -4.19 -2.20 23.75
C VAL A 664 -5.23 -3.23 24.15
N ILE A 665 -4.95 -3.98 25.21
CA ILE A 665 -5.80 -5.06 25.70
C ILE A 665 -6.71 -4.51 26.80
N ILE A 666 -8.02 -4.63 26.60
CA ILE A 666 -9.04 -4.24 27.56
C ILE A 666 -9.88 -5.47 27.87
N MET A 667 -10.09 -5.74 29.15
CA MET A 667 -10.95 -6.82 29.63
C MET A 667 -12.05 -6.21 30.47
N THR A 668 -13.32 -6.44 30.13
CA THR A 668 -14.42 -5.96 30.96
C THR A 668 -14.86 -7.04 31.94
N THR A 669 -15.33 -6.61 33.11
CA THR A 669 -15.95 -7.51 34.07
C THR A 669 -17.05 -6.84 34.86
N ASN A 670 -18.06 -7.62 35.24
CA ASN A 670 -19.15 -7.19 36.12
C ASN A 670 -18.94 -7.68 37.57
N LEU A 671 -17.84 -8.36 37.88
CA LEU A 671 -17.49 -8.77 39.26
C LEU A 671 -17.39 -7.54 40.17
N GLY A 672 -17.83 -7.66 41.42
CA GLY A 672 -17.79 -6.60 42.43
C GLY A 672 -19.05 -5.74 42.48
N THR A 673 -19.93 -5.80 41.48
CA THR A 673 -20.86 -4.68 41.22
C THR A 673 -22.28 -4.91 41.73
N ARG A 674 -22.71 -6.17 41.89
CA ARG A 674 -24.10 -6.53 42.31
C ARG A 674 -24.41 -6.11 43.73
N ASP A 675 -23.46 -6.23 44.63
CA ASP A 675 -23.62 -5.82 46.03
C ASP A 675 -23.52 -4.30 46.21
N ILE A 676 -22.75 -3.65 45.34
CA ILE A 676 -22.52 -2.21 45.39
C ILE A 676 -23.78 -1.47 44.96
N ALA A 677 -24.44 -1.91 43.87
CA ALA A 677 -25.74 -1.39 43.46
C ALA A 677 -26.83 -1.53 44.55
N LYS A 678 -26.81 -2.61 45.34
CA LYS A 678 -27.74 -2.81 46.47
C LYS A 678 -27.42 -1.92 47.67
N SER A 679 -26.14 -1.67 47.95
CA SER A 679 -25.72 -0.85 49.10
C SER A 679 -26.08 0.64 48.97
N VAL A 680 -26.22 1.15 47.74
CA VAL A 680 -26.65 2.54 47.47
C VAL A 680 -28.14 2.76 47.78
N ASN A 681 -28.97 1.71 47.77
CA ASN A 681 -30.41 1.79 48.04
C ASN A 681 -30.80 1.70 49.52
N LEU A 682 -29.87 1.41 50.44
CA LEU A 682 -30.12 1.39 51.88
C LEU A 682 -29.77 2.76 52.48
N GLY A 683 -30.74 3.68 52.44
CA GLY A 683 -30.59 5.09 52.79
C GLY A 683 -30.28 5.41 54.26
N PHE A 684 -29.02 5.22 54.68
CA PHE A 684 -28.56 5.60 56.04
C PHE A 684 -27.16 6.24 56.13
N SER A 685 -26.58 6.79 55.06
CA SER A 685 -25.37 7.62 55.19
C SER A 685 -25.42 8.88 54.33
N GLN A 686 -25.17 10.02 54.98
CA GLN A 686 -25.22 11.37 54.43
C GLN A 686 -24.26 11.57 53.25
N ALA A 687 -24.69 12.47 52.35
CA ALA A 687 -24.13 12.80 51.05
C ALA A 687 -22.76 13.53 51.03
N SER A 688 -21.90 13.35 52.04
CA SER A 688 -20.68 14.17 52.22
C SER A 688 -19.35 13.46 51.94
N ASP A 689 -19.34 12.17 51.59
CA ASP A 689 -18.08 11.39 51.44
C ASP A 689 -17.97 10.64 50.08
N LYS A 690 -18.02 11.40 48.97
CA LYS A 690 -17.90 10.83 47.61
C LYS A 690 -16.54 10.14 47.36
N ALA A 691 -15.45 10.63 47.97
CA ALA A 691 -14.11 10.08 47.79
C ALA A 691 -13.92 8.73 48.53
N GLY A 692 -14.35 8.63 49.78
CA GLY A 692 -14.30 7.37 50.55
C GLY A 692 -15.18 6.26 49.99
N SER A 693 -16.26 6.61 49.28
CA SER A 693 -17.14 5.65 48.59
C SER A 693 -16.44 4.95 47.41
N TYR A 694 -15.65 5.69 46.61
CA TYR A 694 -14.91 5.12 45.49
C TYR A 694 -13.78 4.19 45.96
N GLU A 695 -13.04 4.59 46.99
CA GLU A 695 -11.90 3.80 47.48
C GLU A 695 -12.36 2.46 48.08
N ARG A 696 -13.51 2.47 48.79
CA ARG A 696 -14.18 1.25 49.25
C ARG A 696 -14.72 0.38 48.11
N MET A 697 -15.25 1.00 47.05
CA MET A 697 -15.69 0.29 45.85
C MET A 697 -14.50 -0.40 45.16
N LYS A 698 -13.40 0.33 45.01
CA LYS A 698 -12.15 -0.19 44.41
C LYS A 698 -11.56 -1.34 45.22
N SER A 699 -11.54 -1.25 46.55
CA SER A 699 -11.05 -2.35 47.39
C SER A 699 -11.92 -3.59 47.24
N LYS A 700 -13.26 -3.44 47.27
CA LYS A 700 -14.18 -4.57 47.11
C LYS A 700 -14.06 -5.24 45.74
N VAL A 701 -13.99 -4.45 44.67
CA VAL A 701 -13.74 -4.98 43.32
C VAL A 701 -12.40 -5.72 43.27
N SER A 702 -11.34 -5.15 43.87
CA SER A 702 -10.04 -5.81 43.91
C SER A 702 -10.06 -7.15 44.65
N ASP A 703 -10.85 -7.28 45.71
CA ASP A 703 -10.95 -8.52 46.48
C ASP A 703 -11.71 -9.59 45.70
N GLU A 704 -12.81 -9.24 45.02
CA GLU A 704 -13.53 -10.17 44.15
C GLU A 704 -12.69 -10.62 42.94
N LEU A 705 -11.91 -9.71 42.35
CA LEU A 705 -10.97 -10.06 41.28
C LEU A 705 -9.93 -11.08 41.74
N LYS A 706 -9.39 -10.93 42.95
CA LYS A 706 -8.41 -11.87 43.53
C LYS A 706 -9.01 -13.24 43.86
N GLN A 707 -10.32 -13.30 44.12
CA GLN A 707 -11.02 -14.57 44.35
C GLN A 707 -11.28 -15.31 43.03
N HIS A 708 -11.63 -14.59 41.97
CA HIS A 708 -11.98 -15.19 40.69
C HIS A 708 -10.76 -15.50 39.80
N PHE A 709 -9.77 -14.59 39.77
CA PHE A 709 -8.59 -14.70 38.93
C PHE A 709 -7.35 -15.06 39.75
N ARG A 710 -6.44 -15.82 39.15
CA ARG A 710 -5.15 -16.15 39.76
C ARG A 710 -4.31 -14.88 39.93
N PRO A 711 -3.54 -14.73 41.03
CA PRO A 711 -2.66 -13.58 41.24
C PRO A 711 -1.67 -13.35 40.10
N GLU A 712 -1.19 -14.44 39.48
CA GLU A 712 -0.30 -14.41 38.31
C GLU A 712 -0.88 -13.55 37.18
N PHE A 713 -2.17 -13.73 36.87
CA PHE A 713 -2.85 -12.98 35.82
C PHE A 713 -2.99 -11.50 36.17
N LEU A 714 -3.45 -11.19 37.39
CA LEU A 714 -3.65 -9.82 37.85
C LEU A 714 -2.34 -9.02 37.88
N ASN A 715 -1.22 -9.65 38.22
CA ASN A 715 0.09 -9.01 38.24
C ASN A 715 0.63 -8.67 36.84
N ARG A 716 0.06 -9.24 35.76
CA ARG A 716 0.44 -8.91 34.38
C ARG A 716 -0.43 -7.80 33.77
N VAL A 717 -1.51 -7.41 34.41
CA VAL A 717 -2.34 -6.28 34.01
C VAL A 717 -1.71 -4.98 34.49
N ASP A 718 -1.62 -3.96 33.64
CA ASP A 718 -1.00 -2.68 34.01
C ASP A 718 -1.84 -1.92 35.04
N GLU A 719 -3.16 -1.86 34.85
CA GLU A 719 -4.06 -1.11 35.73
C GLU A 719 -5.49 -1.69 35.74
N VAL A 720 -6.09 -1.75 36.93
CA VAL A 720 -7.52 -2.06 37.10
C VAL A 720 -8.29 -0.75 37.23
N ILE A 721 -9.18 -0.50 36.28
CA ILE A 721 -9.96 0.72 36.15
C ILE A 721 -11.39 0.44 36.60
N VAL A 722 -11.83 1.16 37.63
CA VAL A 722 -13.15 0.98 38.26
C VAL A 722 -14.10 2.08 37.79
N PHE A 723 -15.26 1.68 37.28
CA PHE A 723 -16.32 2.54 36.77
C PHE A 723 -17.45 2.66 37.81
N PRO A 724 -17.62 3.82 38.47
CA PRO A 724 -18.77 4.07 39.32
C PRO A 724 -20.11 4.05 38.56
N PRO A 725 -21.23 3.80 39.25
CA PRO A 725 -22.56 3.97 38.69
C PRO A 725 -22.79 5.42 38.24
N LEU A 726 -23.59 5.59 37.20
CA LEU A 726 -23.92 6.90 36.63
C LEU A 726 -24.82 7.70 37.58
N SER A 727 -24.51 8.99 37.76
CA SER A 727 -25.38 9.94 38.45
C SER A 727 -26.49 10.45 37.53
N GLN A 728 -27.58 10.96 38.12
CA GLN A 728 -28.70 11.53 37.35
C GLN A 728 -28.27 12.70 36.45
N GLU A 729 -27.35 13.55 36.93
CA GLU A 729 -26.77 14.65 36.15
C GLU A 729 -26.02 14.14 34.91
N GLN A 730 -25.24 13.06 35.05
CA GLN A 730 -24.52 12.44 33.93
C GLN A 730 -25.48 11.83 32.91
N ILE A 731 -26.59 11.23 33.36
CA ILE A 731 -27.61 10.64 32.46
C ILE A 731 -28.31 11.75 31.66
N ILE A 732 -28.58 12.90 32.28
CA ILE A 732 -29.14 14.08 31.58
C ILE A 732 -28.17 14.58 30.50
N ALA A 733 -26.88 14.69 30.82
CA ALA A 733 -25.87 15.06 29.83
C ALA A 733 -25.77 14.04 28.67
N MET A 734 -26.00 12.74 28.93
CA MET A 734 -26.10 11.73 27.87
C MET A 734 -27.30 11.95 26.96
N VAL A 735 -28.44 12.34 27.52
CA VAL A 735 -29.63 12.70 26.74
C VAL A 735 -29.33 13.89 25.81
N ASP A 736 -28.63 14.91 26.31
CA ASP A 736 -28.22 16.07 25.50
C ASP A 736 -27.38 15.67 24.28
N ASN A 737 -26.41 14.78 24.46
CA ASN A 737 -25.57 14.30 23.36
C ASN A 737 -26.37 13.47 22.33
N MET A 738 -27.31 12.64 22.79
CA MET A 738 -28.21 11.90 21.88
C MET A 738 -29.09 12.85 21.07
N ILE A 739 -29.59 13.92 21.67
CA ILE A 739 -30.43 14.93 21.00
C ILE A 739 -29.61 15.72 19.98
N ALA A 740 -28.35 16.07 20.26
CA ALA A 740 -27.49 16.74 19.29
C ALA A 740 -27.37 15.94 17.97
N SER A 741 -27.34 14.61 18.04
CA SER A 741 -27.34 13.74 16.86
C SER A 741 -28.68 13.75 16.10
N VAL A 742 -29.81 13.97 16.78
CA VAL A 742 -31.13 14.17 16.16
C VAL A 742 -31.21 15.56 15.52
N GLU A 743 -30.68 16.58 16.20
CA GLU A 743 -30.65 17.96 15.73
C GLU A 743 -29.90 18.11 14.40
N ILE A 744 -28.75 17.44 14.23
CA ILE A 744 -28.01 17.43 12.95
C ILE A 744 -28.90 16.90 11.81
N ARG A 745 -29.61 15.79 12.03
CA ARG A 745 -30.52 15.20 11.03
C ARG A 745 -31.73 16.11 10.71
N LEU A 746 -32.19 16.89 11.69
CA LEU A 746 -33.28 17.86 11.50
C LEU A 746 -32.81 19.14 10.78
N LYS A 747 -31.57 19.57 11.01
CA LYS A 747 -30.96 20.72 10.32
C LYS A 747 -30.89 20.53 8.81
N ASP A 748 -30.61 19.31 8.33
CA ASP A 748 -30.64 18.97 6.90
C ASP A 748 -32.03 19.14 6.26
N ARG A 749 -33.08 19.29 7.08
CA ARG A 749 -34.47 19.53 6.66
C ARG A 749 -34.98 20.92 7.04
N ASP A 750 -34.07 21.87 7.32
CA ASP A 750 -34.38 23.23 7.79
C ASP A 750 -35.21 23.26 9.10
N MET A 751 -35.06 22.26 9.96
CA MET A 751 -35.78 22.16 11.24
C MET A 751 -34.80 22.19 12.42
N GLY A 752 -35.28 22.64 13.58
CA GLY A 752 -34.55 22.58 14.86
C GLY A 752 -35.30 21.74 15.89
N ILE A 753 -34.63 21.36 16.97
CA ILE A 753 -35.27 20.72 18.12
C ILE A 753 -34.69 21.29 19.41
N GLU A 754 -35.55 21.55 20.39
CA GLU A 754 -35.14 22.04 21.70
C GLU A 754 -35.95 21.32 22.78
N LEU A 755 -35.26 20.73 23.77
CA LEU A 755 -35.90 20.03 24.89
C LEU A 755 -35.83 20.87 26.15
N THR A 756 -36.94 20.98 26.87
CA THR A 756 -36.97 21.59 28.21
C THR A 756 -36.19 20.74 29.22
N THR A 757 -35.72 21.35 30.31
CA THR A 757 -35.04 20.61 31.40
C THR A 757 -35.96 19.55 32.02
N ALA A 758 -37.27 19.79 32.06
CA ALA A 758 -38.27 18.83 32.51
C ALA A 758 -38.31 17.60 31.58
N ALA A 759 -38.34 17.81 30.26
CA ALA A 759 -38.29 16.74 29.26
C ALA A 759 -37.03 15.89 29.37
N LYS A 760 -35.87 16.53 29.55
CA LYS A 760 -34.59 15.84 29.74
C LYS A 760 -34.60 14.97 31.00
N LYS A 761 -35.15 15.46 32.12
CA LYS A 761 -35.26 14.69 33.37
C LYS A 761 -36.16 13.48 33.22
N VAL A 762 -37.33 13.62 32.58
CA VAL A 762 -38.26 12.49 32.36
C VAL A 762 -37.65 11.45 31.42
N LEU A 763 -36.93 11.87 30.37
CA LEU A 763 -36.18 10.96 29.50
C LEU A 763 -35.08 10.21 30.28
N ALA A 764 -34.33 10.92 31.12
CA ALA A 764 -33.29 10.33 31.96
C ALA A 764 -33.86 9.31 32.95
N GLU A 765 -34.98 9.61 33.61
CA GLU A 765 -35.65 8.70 34.54
C GLU A 765 -36.22 7.45 33.86
N ARG A 766 -36.87 7.61 32.69
CA ARG A 766 -37.41 6.48 31.91
C ARG A 766 -36.34 5.64 31.23
N GLY A 767 -35.22 6.27 30.85
CA GLY A 767 -34.12 5.62 30.15
C GLY A 767 -33.05 5.01 31.05
N PHE A 768 -33.14 5.24 32.36
CA PHE A 768 -32.23 4.67 33.35
C PHE A 768 -32.83 3.44 34.01
N ASP A 769 -32.08 2.35 34.01
CA ASP A 769 -32.41 1.14 34.74
C ASP A 769 -31.28 0.84 35.76
N PRO A 770 -31.57 0.63 37.05
CA PRO A 770 -30.54 0.34 38.06
C PRO A 770 -29.68 -0.92 37.77
N VAL A 771 -30.18 -1.86 36.97
CA VAL A 771 -29.51 -3.12 36.59
C VAL A 771 -28.83 -3.00 35.22
N LEU A 772 -29.49 -2.34 34.26
CA LEU A 772 -29.01 -2.23 32.87
C LEU A 772 -28.26 -0.93 32.57
N GLY A 773 -28.20 0.00 33.53
CA GLY A 773 -27.57 1.31 33.40
C GLY A 773 -28.30 2.18 32.37
N ALA A 774 -27.53 2.95 31.60
CA ALA A 774 -28.05 3.81 30.53
C ALA A 774 -28.33 3.07 29.20
N ARG A 775 -28.25 1.72 29.16
CA ARG A 775 -28.50 0.94 27.93
C ARG A 775 -29.90 1.19 27.32
N PRO A 776 -30.99 1.29 28.10
CA PRO A 776 -32.32 1.55 27.54
C PRO A 776 -32.49 2.97 26.99
N LEU A 777 -31.65 3.93 27.41
CA LEU A 777 -31.80 5.36 27.13
C LEU A 777 -31.97 5.67 25.64
N ARG A 778 -31.13 5.06 24.78
CA ARG A 778 -31.23 5.25 23.32
C ARG A 778 -32.59 4.80 22.77
N ARG A 779 -33.11 3.65 23.25
CA ARG A 779 -34.41 3.13 22.84
C ARG A 779 -35.55 4.00 23.35
N THR A 780 -35.42 4.55 24.56
CA THR A 780 -36.38 5.50 25.11
C THR A 780 -36.41 6.79 24.30
N VAL A 781 -35.25 7.37 23.95
CA VAL A 781 -35.18 8.55 23.06
C VAL A 781 -35.79 8.23 21.69
N GLN A 782 -35.47 7.10 21.09
CA GLN A 782 -36.05 6.71 19.80
C GLN A 782 -37.59 6.62 19.87
N ARG A 783 -38.12 5.88 20.85
CA ARG A 783 -39.57 5.66 20.96
C ARG A 783 -40.36 6.91 21.35
N GLU A 784 -39.87 7.64 22.35
CA GLU A 784 -40.61 8.75 22.94
C GLU A 784 -40.37 10.06 22.20
N LEU A 785 -39.27 10.18 21.44
CA LEU A 785 -38.88 11.38 20.70
C LEU A 785 -38.90 11.17 19.19
N GLU A 786 -38.02 10.31 18.65
CA GLU A 786 -37.84 10.17 17.19
C GLU A 786 -39.09 9.65 16.48
N ASP A 787 -39.73 8.60 17.01
CA ASP A 787 -40.94 8.00 16.42
C ASP A 787 -42.10 9.01 16.40
N VAL A 788 -42.28 9.77 17.49
CA VAL A 788 -43.36 10.78 17.61
C VAL A 788 -43.07 12.00 16.71
N LEU A 789 -41.81 12.43 16.61
CA LEU A 789 -41.40 13.47 15.67
C LEU A 789 -41.67 13.05 14.23
N ALA A 790 -41.30 11.82 13.85
CA ALA A 790 -41.53 11.29 12.51
C ALA A 790 -43.03 11.25 12.18
N GLU A 791 -43.86 10.79 13.11
CA GLU A 791 -45.32 10.76 12.97
C GLU A 791 -45.89 12.17 12.75
N LYS A 792 -45.49 13.15 13.57
CA LYS A 792 -45.94 14.55 13.46
C LYS A 792 -45.47 15.22 12.17
N MET A 793 -44.26 14.91 11.71
CA MET A 793 -43.77 15.38 10.40
C MET A 793 -44.59 14.80 9.24
N LEU A 794 -44.97 13.52 9.32
CA LEU A 794 -45.78 12.85 8.29
C LEU A 794 -47.22 13.36 8.23
N TYR A 795 -47.81 13.68 9.39
CA TYR A 795 -49.14 14.31 9.45
C TYR A 795 -49.14 15.79 9.06
N GLY A 796 -47.97 16.42 8.95
CA GLY A 796 -47.82 17.84 8.62
C GLY A 796 -48.08 18.78 9.80
N ASP A 797 -48.03 18.28 11.04
CA ASP A 797 -48.18 19.08 12.27
C ASP A 797 -46.96 19.99 12.51
N ILE A 798 -45.79 19.59 12.00
CA ILE A 798 -44.51 20.28 12.11
C ILE A 798 -43.77 20.20 10.77
N GLY A 799 -43.06 21.26 10.39
CA GLY A 799 -42.46 21.35 9.06
C GLY A 799 -41.20 22.19 8.95
N PRO A 800 -40.65 22.34 7.72
CA PRO A 800 -39.43 23.12 7.46
C PRO A 800 -39.57 24.56 7.94
N GLY A 801 -38.51 25.11 8.55
CA GLY A 801 -38.48 26.46 9.12
C GLY A 801 -38.97 26.55 10.58
N GLU A 802 -39.30 25.44 11.22
CA GLU A 802 -39.74 25.38 12.62
C GLU A 802 -38.69 24.76 13.55
N ILE A 803 -38.62 25.27 14.77
CA ILE A 803 -37.93 24.66 15.91
C ILE A 803 -38.98 23.90 16.71
N VAL A 804 -38.81 22.59 16.84
CA VAL A 804 -39.71 21.75 17.61
C VAL A 804 -39.34 21.85 19.08
N LEU A 805 -40.15 22.56 19.85
CA LEU A 805 -40.05 22.59 21.31
C LEU A 805 -40.69 21.34 21.88
N VAL A 806 -39.91 20.56 22.62
CA VAL A 806 -40.34 19.34 23.29
C VAL A 806 -40.39 19.58 24.80
N ASP A 807 -41.57 19.41 25.36
CA ASP A 807 -41.84 19.58 26.79
C ASP A 807 -42.64 18.40 27.34
N VAL A 808 -42.93 18.37 28.63
CA VAL A 808 -43.72 17.31 29.26
C VAL A 808 -44.91 17.85 30.02
N ASP A 809 -46.05 17.18 29.88
CA ASP A 809 -47.26 17.46 30.65
C ASP A 809 -47.45 16.41 31.76
N GLY A 810 -47.57 16.86 33.01
CA GLY A 810 -47.65 16.04 34.22
C GLY A 810 -46.30 15.83 34.97
N GLU A 811 -46.37 15.16 36.12
CA GLU A 811 -45.20 14.86 36.97
C GLU A 811 -44.90 13.35 37.05
N GLY A 812 -43.62 13.00 37.10
CA GLY A 812 -43.15 11.63 37.30
C GLY A 812 -43.12 10.76 36.03
N PRO A 813 -42.96 9.43 36.18
CA PRO A 813 -42.68 8.52 35.07
C PRO A 813 -43.85 8.32 34.09
N THR A 814 -45.03 8.90 34.36
CA THR A 814 -46.23 8.86 33.49
C THR A 814 -46.45 10.15 32.68
N ALA A 815 -45.57 11.14 32.80
CA ALA A 815 -45.71 12.43 32.14
C ALA A 815 -45.66 12.31 30.59
N GLN A 816 -46.52 12.99 29.86
CA GLN A 816 -46.65 12.83 28.40
C GLN A 816 -45.81 13.88 27.67
N PHE A 817 -45.03 13.45 26.67
CA PHE A 817 -44.25 14.38 25.86
C PHE A 817 -45.15 15.18 24.91
N THR A 818 -44.95 16.48 24.88
CA THR A 818 -45.64 17.42 24.00
C THR A 818 -44.65 18.02 23.01
N PHE A 819 -45.05 18.12 21.75
CA PHE A 819 -44.22 18.62 20.65
C PHE A 819 -44.93 19.79 20.00
N LYS A 820 -44.29 20.96 20.00
CA LYS A 820 -44.83 22.18 19.38
C LYS A 820 -43.83 22.76 18.40
N GLY A 821 -44.23 22.86 17.12
CA GLY A 821 -43.47 23.61 16.12
C GLY A 821 -43.59 25.11 16.39
N GLN A 822 -42.46 25.77 16.60
CA GLN A 822 -42.38 27.23 16.65
C GLN A 822 -41.63 27.72 15.43
N LYS A 823 -42.18 28.69 14.70
CA LYS A 823 -41.48 29.30 13.57
C LYS A 823 -40.18 29.91 14.07
N ARG A 824 -39.07 29.58 13.41
CA ARG A 824 -37.74 30.13 13.73
C ARG A 824 -37.82 31.66 13.66
N SER A 825 -37.76 32.32 14.81
CA SER A 825 -37.79 33.79 14.85
C SER A 825 -36.52 34.31 14.18
N VAL A 826 -36.67 35.27 13.25
CA VAL A 826 -35.57 35.99 12.63
C VAL A 826 -34.99 36.97 13.65
N VAL A 827 -34.14 36.48 14.56
CA VAL A 827 -33.29 37.32 15.40
C VAL A 827 -31.84 36.97 15.01
N PRO A 828 -30.98 37.95 14.66
CA PRO A 828 -29.59 37.66 14.31
C PRO A 828 -28.82 37.14 15.53
N ASP A 829 -27.85 36.25 15.30
CA ASP A 829 -26.94 35.62 16.29
C ASP A 829 -25.97 36.59 16.97
N VAL A 830 -26.40 37.82 17.28
CA VAL A 830 -25.60 38.82 18.00
C VAL A 830 -26.35 39.17 19.29
N PRO A 831 -25.72 39.04 20.48
CA PRO A 831 -26.38 39.39 21.73
C PRO A 831 -26.68 40.89 21.77
N PRO A 832 -27.84 41.32 22.29
CA PRO A 832 -28.18 42.73 22.38
C PRO A 832 -27.27 43.41 23.40
N LEU A 833 -26.57 44.45 22.93
CA LEU A 833 -25.99 45.47 23.79
C LEU A 833 -27.12 46.31 24.40
N GLU A 834 -26.97 46.51 25.70
CA GLU A 834 -27.55 47.56 26.57
C GLU A 834 -28.80 47.26 27.40
N GLY A 835 -28.57 47.47 28.71
CA GLY A 835 -29.54 47.70 29.76
C GLY A 835 -28.86 48.40 30.93
N ALA A 836 -28.22 49.56 30.68
CA ALA A 836 -27.81 50.47 31.75
C ALA A 836 -29.07 51.18 32.28
N SER A 837 -29.51 50.81 33.49
CA SER A 837 -30.55 51.54 34.20
C SER A 837 -29.94 52.77 34.88
N VAL A 838 -30.36 53.95 34.42
CA VAL A 838 -30.10 55.23 35.07
C VAL A 838 -31.14 55.44 36.17
N SER A 839 -30.72 55.32 37.42
CA SER A 839 -31.27 56.09 38.55
C SER A 839 -30.33 55.96 39.73
N ASP A 840 -30.01 57.10 40.34
CA ASP A 840 -29.12 57.35 41.46
C ASP A 840 -27.65 57.56 41.07
N ILE A 841 -27.26 58.83 40.93
CA ILE A 841 -26.14 59.47 41.63
C ILE A 841 -26.20 60.98 41.34
N GLU A 842 -26.10 61.76 42.42
CA GLU A 842 -26.16 63.22 42.50
C GLU A 842 -25.03 63.92 41.72
N LEU A 843 -25.33 65.10 41.16
CA LEU A 843 -24.34 66.09 40.72
C LEU A 843 -23.86 66.91 41.94
N PRO A 844 -22.58 67.29 41.99
CA PRO A 844 -22.28 68.67 41.58
C PRO A 844 -20.96 68.90 40.82
N ASP A 845 -21.05 69.87 39.89
CA ASP A 845 -20.14 70.96 39.49
C ASP A 845 -18.63 70.78 39.22
N GLN A 846 -18.30 71.20 37.98
CA GLN A 846 -17.28 72.19 37.54
C GLN A 846 -15.76 71.88 37.50
N ASP A 847 -15.19 72.43 36.41
CA ASP A 847 -13.81 72.83 36.12
C ASP A 847 -12.77 71.85 35.51
N GLU A 848 -12.56 72.07 34.19
CA GLU A 848 -11.29 72.26 33.45
C GLU A 848 -10.12 71.23 33.45
N PRO A 849 -9.25 71.26 32.40
CA PRO A 849 -8.61 70.07 31.84
C PRO A 849 -7.09 69.97 32.10
N THR A 850 -6.54 68.75 32.18
CA THR A 850 -5.08 68.53 32.03
C THR A 850 -4.73 67.19 31.38
N THR A 851 -4.22 67.31 30.14
CA THR A 851 -2.99 66.71 29.56
C THR A 851 -2.56 65.27 29.90
N VAL A 852 -2.54 64.45 28.83
CA VAL A 852 -1.42 63.64 28.28
C VAL A 852 -0.46 62.93 29.26
N ASP A 853 -0.41 61.59 29.19
CA ASP A 853 0.88 60.91 29.04
C ASP A 853 0.78 59.53 28.35
N LYS A 854 1.74 59.25 27.45
CA LYS A 854 1.95 57.97 26.75
C LYS A 854 3.09 57.21 27.44
N PRO A 855 3.08 55.87 27.54
CA PRO A 855 4.30 55.12 27.79
C PRO A 855 4.98 54.66 26.48
N LYS A 856 6.31 54.82 26.46
CA LYS A 856 7.28 54.32 25.47
C LYS A 856 7.41 52.78 25.45
N PRO A 857 7.94 52.19 24.37
CA PRO A 857 8.35 50.80 24.30
C PRO A 857 9.77 50.61 24.85
N ALA A 858 10.06 49.40 25.37
CA ALA A 858 11.39 49.01 25.83
C ALA A 858 12.00 47.98 24.88
N GLU A 859 13.18 48.31 24.35
CA GLU A 859 14.17 47.37 23.82
C GLU A 859 15.39 47.38 24.75
N GLY A 860 15.99 46.19 24.93
CA GLY A 860 17.45 46.00 25.05
C GLY A 860 18.08 45.93 26.44
N GLU A 861 18.42 44.71 26.89
CA GLU A 861 19.81 44.20 26.84
C GLU A 861 19.81 42.67 26.72
#